data_AF-A0AAU9X643-F1
#
_entry.id   AF-A0AAU9X643-F1
#
_cell.length_a   1.000
_cell.length_b   1.000
_cell.length_c   1.000
_cell.angle_alpha   90.00
_cell.angle_beta   90.00
_cell.angle_gamma   90.00
#
_symmetry.space_group_name_H-M   'P 1'
#
loop_
_entity.id
_entity.type
_entity.pdbx_description
1 polymer ?
#
loop_
_entity_poly.entity_id
_entity_poly.type
_entity_poly.pdbx_seq_one_letter_code
_entity_poly.pdbx_strand_id
1 'polypeptide(L)'
;MQPTKSTEMMVSDEKSATFGRQGPSRERIITIIVLAVATIIFIVGIALIAVAAKEKGKDDETPGRKAAAATPSDKATKCDYSDEAKRVGLGEFLDKVKSTYYKLHPYEVYDDPDVTLDRIKEEYVAYDPTPSTIKVRTDTSLDLLKEISDKTINPAALKQRERKVLAQVKHYLQHVFGQPFDANYYAGDWMMGPNRNCWQEICNIGNTVYNGLGLHFKPNSTSDVQLIERKLKTYKAGILQYIENMRMGVRKGMVRSKEACEVGMKVLAAKYMKVSIDNETGLLRESFVQPMLDPDYYIGITKETDDQWKTEHNGKNVNDSVKEYLVNYLGKPLHQLLRYVKDEHIRHCVPSNKSSGWATLPLKYVWVDSKENKSWPTDPILPSGETLNGSLAYTRILSYFTTNDMTPMEVTDLGKKLFDLYYPMVLEIARTVTGKTNNDTAKQEFKQLLNDSSKFAFNTKPIPKNESDEGAHRKCSDTKGAKEHCPIRWAAVQTWMDESRKVMSLLAPKTVPMFHFTGDKASTPACPVDVQPNFNPTSKAPFYRSSDADCKEGAKFKIPFFASMPTYEEWSVNAHDAMPGHHLQIQGHLEHFRDNCGGTIAWLDGLTSYTGFKEGWAMYAEYPLIGRDTNAYDDEPMQKYGMLKWMVWISIRLIVDPGLNYFGMKRNEVLGYFKNYTWDESSMAMNEAIRYESIPGQATSYMIGQGMILEAREYAKKELGDKFDLRDFHYQILSQGSSPLGYLMDHVKDYVACVKDQAKEGCDVIMNPPKKTEAKKEAKAQVRWPKMIKPAIYYR
;
A
#
# COMPACT_ATOMS: atom_id res chain seq x y z
N MET A 1 44.74 -52.01 -51.02
CA MET A 1 43.78 -52.87 -51.74
C MET A 1 42.46 -52.14 -51.84
N GLN A 2 42.03 -51.85 -53.08
CA GLN A 2 40.61 -51.65 -53.45
C GLN A 2 39.76 -52.89 -53.07
N PRO A 3 38.40 -52.87 -53.10
CA PRO A 3 37.54 -51.89 -53.79
C PRO A 3 36.35 -51.29 -53.01
N THR A 4 35.96 -50.12 -53.51
CA THR A 4 34.73 -49.31 -53.40
C THR A 4 33.65 -49.83 -54.36
N LYS A 5 32.37 -49.97 -53.96
CA LYS A 5 31.24 -49.00 -54.03
C LYS A 5 30.96 -48.39 -55.43
N SER A 6 29.73 -48.62 -55.87
CA SER A 6 29.10 -48.35 -57.18
C SER A 6 28.24 -47.06 -57.21
N THR A 7 28.66 -46.03 -57.98
CA THR A 7 28.15 -45.56 -59.31
C THR A 7 26.62 -45.56 -59.55
N GLU A 8 25.88 -44.59 -60.15
CA GLU A 8 26.07 -43.25 -60.81
C GLU A 8 24.68 -42.64 -61.18
N MET A 9 24.47 -41.30 -61.10
CA MET A 9 24.39 -40.22 -62.15
C MET A 9 23.24 -40.30 -63.19
N MET A 10 22.32 -39.31 -63.29
CA MET A 10 22.35 -37.92 -63.82
C MET A 10 22.01 -37.80 -65.32
N VAL A 11 21.13 -36.85 -65.69
CA VAL A 11 21.22 -36.01 -66.92
C VAL A 11 20.54 -34.65 -66.69
N SER A 12 21.17 -33.58 -67.19
CA SER A 12 20.73 -32.18 -67.31
C SER A 12 20.34 -31.82 -68.76
N ASP A 13 19.56 -30.74 -68.98
CA ASP A 13 19.96 -29.59 -69.83
C ASP A 13 18.80 -28.61 -70.13
N GLU A 14 19.14 -27.32 -70.17
CA GLU A 14 18.32 -26.17 -70.61
C GLU A 14 18.20 -26.08 -72.14
N LYS A 15 17.07 -25.56 -72.65
CA LYS A 15 17.01 -24.69 -73.84
C LYS A 15 15.65 -23.98 -73.97
N SER A 16 15.71 -22.68 -74.27
CA SER A 16 14.58 -21.77 -74.54
C SER A 16 13.92 -22.01 -75.92
N ALA A 17 12.59 -21.87 -76.03
CA ALA A 17 11.91 -21.14 -77.10
C ALA A 17 10.37 -21.16 -76.98
N THR A 18 9.77 -20.00 -77.20
CA THR A 18 8.42 -19.70 -77.74
C THR A 18 7.16 -19.85 -76.87
N PHE A 19 6.42 -18.73 -76.88
CA PHE A 19 5.13 -18.41 -76.27
C PHE A 19 3.98 -19.35 -76.66
N GLY A 20 3.20 -19.77 -75.67
CA GLY A 20 1.82 -20.25 -75.81
C GLY A 20 1.02 -19.91 -74.55
N ARG A 21 0.00 -19.07 -74.67
CA ARG A 21 -0.86 -18.58 -73.58
C ARG A 21 -1.55 -19.75 -72.84
N GLN A 22 -1.27 -19.90 -71.54
CA GLN A 22 -2.14 -20.60 -70.59
C GLN A 22 -2.67 -19.59 -69.57
N GLY A 23 -3.99 -19.61 -69.33
CA GLY A 23 -4.68 -18.72 -68.40
C GLY A 23 -4.17 -18.87 -66.95
N PRO A 24 -4.45 -17.89 -66.07
CA PRO A 24 -3.87 -17.86 -64.73
C PRO A 24 -4.33 -19.06 -63.90
N SER A 25 -3.38 -19.69 -63.20
CA SER A 25 -3.64 -20.79 -62.29
C SER A 25 -4.63 -20.39 -61.18
N ARG A 26 -5.35 -21.38 -60.65
CA ARG A 26 -6.38 -21.22 -59.60
C ARG A 26 -5.85 -20.46 -58.37
N GLU A 27 -4.57 -20.60 -58.05
CA GLU A 27 -3.90 -19.85 -56.97
C GLU A 27 -3.75 -18.35 -57.29
N ARG A 28 -3.41 -17.98 -58.53
CA ARG A 28 -3.39 -16.56 -58.94
C ARG A 28 -4.77 -15.94 -58.91
N ILE A 29 -5.81 -16.70 -59.27
CA ILE A 29 -7.20 -16.23 -59.18
C ILE A 29 -7.60 -15.98 -57.72
N ILE A 30 -7.24 -16.88 -56.80
CA ILE A 30 -7.50 -16.71 -55.36
C ILE A 30 -6.75 -15.49 -54.82
N THR A 31 -5.48 -15.32 -55.15
CA THR A 31 -4.70 -14.14 -54.71
C THR A 31 -5.27 -12.83 -55.24
N ILE A 32 -5.73 -12.81 -56.50
CA ILE A 32 -6.40 -11.64 -57.09
C ILE A 32 -7.73 -11.36 -56.38
N ILE A 33 -8.51 -12.39 -56.04
CA ILE A 33 -9.77 -12.23 -55.30
C ILE A 33 -9.51 -11.70 -53.88
N VAL A 34 -8.49 -12.22 -53.17
CA VAL A 34 -8.14 -11.74 -51.82
C VAL A 34 -7.67 -10.29 -51.87
N LEU A 35 -6.83 -9.92 -52.85
CA LEU A 35 -6.40 -8.54 -53.04
C LEU A 35 -7.57 -7.62 -53.43
N ALA A 36 -8.48 -8.08 -54.27
CA ALA A 36 -9.68 -7.33 -54.63
C ALA A 36 -10.60 -7.11 -53.42
N VAL A 37 -10.83 -8.14 -52.59
CA VAL A 37 -11.63 -8.03 -51.36
C VAL A 37 -10.96 -7.11 -50.34
N ALA A 38 -9.65 -7.22 -50.14
CA ALA A 38 -8.91 -6.32 -49.26
C ALA A 38 -8.97 -4.86 -49.73
N THR A 39 -8.89 -4.64 -51.05
CA THR A 39 -9.00 -3.30 -51.65
C THR A 39 -10.42 -2.76 -51.52
N ILE A 40 -11.45 -3.59 -51.68
CA ILE A 40 -12.85 -3.21 -51.47
C ILE A 40 -13.09 -2.86 -50.00
N ILE A 41 -12.59 -3.66 -49.05
CA ILE A 41 -12.69 -3.35 -47.61
C ILE A 41 -11.98 -2.04 -47.28
N PHE A 42 -10.82 -1.78 -47.88
CA PHE A 42 -10.09 -0.52 -47.70
C PHE A 42 -10.85 0.68 -48.26
N ILE A 43 -11.43 0.56 -49.46
CA ILE A 43 -12.24 1.61 -50.09
C ILE A 43 -13.54 1.85 -49.30
N VAL A 44 -14.20 0.79 -48.82
CA VAL A 44 -15.39 0.89 -47.95
C VAL A 44 -15.01 1.53 -46.62
N GLY A 45 -13.85 1.21 -46.03
CA GLY A 45 -13.34 1.86 -44.84
C GLY A 45 -13.11 3.36 -45.03
N ILE A 46 -12.50 3.77 -46.15
CA ILE A 46 -12.33 5.19 -46.50
C ILE A 46 -13.68 5.86 -46.76
N ALA A 47 -14.61 5.19 -47.43
CA ALA A 47 -15.94 5.71 -47.69
C ALA A 47 -16.74 5.87 -46.39
N LEU A 48 -16.65 4.93 -45.44
CA LEU A 48 -17.27 5.03 -44.12
C LEU A 48 -16.65 6.14 -43.27
N ILE A 49 -15.31 6.34 -43.35
CA ILE A 49 -14.64 7.48 -42.71
C ILE A 49 -15.10 8.80 -43.35
N ALA A 50 -15.26 8.85 -44.68
CA ALA A 50 -15.74 10.04 -45.38
C ALA A 50 -17.23 10.32 -45.10
N VAL A 51 -18.06 9.29 -44.95
CA VAL A 51 -19.48 9.42 -44.54
C VAL A 51 -19.57 9.87 -43.08
N ALA A 52 -18.79 9.30 -42.17
CA ALA A 52 -18.70 9.74 -40.78
C ALA A 52 -18.16 11.18 -40.64
N ALA A 53 -17.24 11.59 -41.53
CA ALA A 53 -16.76 12.97 -41.61
C ALA A 53 -17.81 13.93 -42.19
N LYS A 54 -18.71 13.44 -43.05
CA LYS A 54 -19.79 14.22 -43.67
C LYS A 54 -21.03 14.33 -42.77
N GLU A 55 -21.31 13.32 -41.94
CA GLU A 55 -22.33 13.37 -40.88
C GLU A 55 -21.94 14.31 -39.73
N LYS A 56 -20.64 14.51 -39.47
CA LYS A 56 -20.16 15.55 -38.53
C LYS A 56 -20.44 17.00 -38.96
N GLY A 57 -20.96 17.24 -40.18
CA GLY A 57 -21.19 18.57 -40.73
C GLY A 57 -22.66 18.98 -40.89
N LYS A 58 -23.63 18.17 -40.45
CA LYS A 58 -25.07 18.48 -40.55
C LYS A 58 -25.83 17.90 -39.36
N ASP A 59 -25.76 18.58 -38.22
CA ASP A 59 -26.74 18.50 -37.14
C ASP A 59 -26.64 19.80 -36.33
N ASP A 60 -27.23 20.87 -36.85
CA ASP A 60 -27.53 22.09 -36.09
C ASP A 60 -28.91 22.56 -36.55
N GLU A 61 -29.96 22.00 -35.92
CA GLU A 61 -31.28 22.60 -35.70
C GLU A 61 -32.25 21.57 -35.08
N THR A 62 -32.14 21.33 -33.76
CA THR A 62 -33.28 21.02 -32.86
C THR A 62 -32.83 21.11 -31.38
N PRO A 63 -33.68 21.59 -30.45
CA PRO A 63 -33.23 22.05 -29.14
C PRO A 63 -33.14 20.89 -28.13
N GLY A 64 -31.91 20.48 -27.80
CA GLY A 64 -31.65 19.44 -26.80
C GLY A 64 -30.29 19.60 -26.14
N ARG A 65 -30.29 20.17 -24.92
CA ARG A 65 -29.29 20.08 -23.84
C ARG A 65 -27.84 19.72 -24.26
N LYS A 66 -27.06 20.74 -24.66
CA LYS A 66 -25.60 20.62 -24.82
C LYS A 66 -24.94 20.37 -23.45
N ALA A 67 -24.22 19.26 -23.31
CA ALA A 67 -23.22 19.09 -22.27
C ALA A 67 -22.12 20.13 -22.50
N ALA A 68 -22.11 21.18 -21.69
CA ALA A 68 -21.13 22.25 -21.80
C ALA A 68 -19.75 21.73 -21.38
N ALA A 69 -18.78 21.77 -22.29
CA ALA A 69 -17.38 21.72 -21.93
C ALA A 69 -17.06 22.98 -21.12
N ALA A 70 -16.71 22.80 -19.84
CA ALA A 70 -16.42 23.87 -18.89
C ALA A 70 -15.33 24.82 -19.44
N THR A 71 -15.66 26.11 -19.53
CA THR A 71 -14.69 27.16 -19.85
C THR A 71 -13.69 27.36 -18.69
N PRO A 72 -12.52 28.01 -18.90
CA PRO A 72 -11.58 28.33 -17.81
C PRO A 72 -12.24 29.09 -16.64
N SER A 73 -13.28 29.89 -16.93
CA SER A 73 -14.14 30.55 -15.95
C SER A 73 -14.93 29.55 -15.09
N ASP A 74 -15.49 28.49 -15.68
CA ASP A 74 -16.29 27.48 -14.97
C ASP A 74 -15.44 26.59 -14.05
N LYS A 75 -14.14 26.39 -14.38
CA LYS A 75 -13.21 25.69 -13.50
C LYS A 75 -12.90 26.49 -12.23
N ALA A 76 -12.80 27.82 -12.32
CA ALA A 76 -12.57 28.67 -11.16
C ALA A 76 -13.74 28.57 -10.15
N THR A 77 -14.99 28.74 -10.62
CA THR A 77 -16.19 28.67 -9.77
C THR A 77 -16.39 27.30 -9.11
N LYS A 78 -16.00 26.21 -9.79
CA LYS A 78 -16.12 24.85 -9.25
C LYS A 78 -15.15 24.58 -8.10
N CYS A 79 -13.92 25.09 -8.20
CA CYS A 79 -12.85 24.84 -7.24
C CYS A 79 -12.84 25.82 -6.06
N ASP A 80 -13.54 26.95 -6.16
CA ASP A 80 -13.70 27.90 -5.05
C ASP A 80 -14.36 27.27 -3.82
N TYR A 81 -14.00 27.76 -2.64
CA TYR A 81 -14.67 27.38 -1.41
C TYR A 81 -16.14 27.87 -1.39
N SER A 82 -17.02 27.07 -0.81
CA SER A 82 -18.40 27.46 -0.48
C SER A 82 -18.41 28.68 0.46
N ASP A 83 -19.53 29.38 0.50
CA ASP A 83 -19.71 30.50 1.43
C ASP A 83 -19.60 30.05 2.89
N GLU A 84 -20.05 28.83 3.20
CA GLU A 84 -19.86 28.25 4.52
C GLU A 84 -18.38 27.98 4.83
N ALA A 85 -17.64 27.38 3.90
CA ALA A 85 -16.20 27.14 4.06
C ALA A 85 -15.42 28.45 4.24
N LYS A 86 -15.80 29.52 3.52
CA LYS A 86 -15.24 30.87 3.72
C LYS A 86 -15.63 31.44 5.07
N ARG A 87 -16.90 31.35 5.48
CA ARG A 87 -17.41 31.86 6.75
C ARG A 87 -16.66 31.28 7.95
N VAL A 88 -16.34 29.98 7.91
CA VAL A 88 -15.64 29.29 9.02
C VAL A 88 -14.12 29.34 8.88
N GLY A 89 -13.60 29.89 7.77
CA GLY A 89 -12.17 29.95 7.47
C GLY A 89 -11.53 28.58 7.26
N LEU A 90 -12.22 27.67 6.54
CA LEU A 90 -11.73 26.30 6.33
C LEU A 90 -10.46 26.28 5.47
N GLY A 91 -10.40 27.11 4.43
CA GLY A 91 -9.22 27.19 3.56
C GLY A 91 -7.98 27.66 4.31
N GLU A 92 -8.11 28.77 5.05
CA GLU A 92 -7.04 29.34 5.86
C GLU A 92 -6.59 28.36 6.96
N PHE A 93 -7.54 27.62 7.55
CA PHE A 93 -7.22 26.58 8.52
C PHE A 93 -6.40 25.45 7.90
N LEU A 94 -6.78 24.98 6.70
CA LEU A 94 -6.00 23.94 6.00
C LEU A 94 -4.58 24.43 5.67
N ASP A 95 -4.42 25.67 5.22
CA ASP A 95 -3.10 26.26 4.94
C ASP A 95 -2.25 26.37 6.21
N LYS A 96 -2.88 26.71 7.35
CA LYS A 96 -2.25 26.68 8.67
C LYS A 96 -1.80 25.27 9.05
N VAL A 97 -2.63 24.24 8.82
CA VAL A 97 -2.26 22.84 9.09
C VAL A 97 -1.05 22.43 8.25
N LYS A 98 -1.06 22.75 6.94
CA LYS A 98 0.04 22.45 6.02
C LYS A 98 1.34 23.11 6.45
N SER A 99 1.34 24.42 6.67
CA SER A 99 2.53 25.17 7.10
C SER A 99 3.05 24.69 8.46
N THR A 100 2.14 24.38 9.40
CA THR A 100 2.51 23.82 10.71
C THR A 100 3.12 22.43 10.57
N TYR A 101 2.61 21.58 9.67
CA TYR A 101 3.17 20.26 9.39
C TYR A 101 4.64 20.39 8.98
N TYR A 102 4.97 21.14 7.94
CA TYR A 102 6.35 21.24 7.46
C TYR A 102 7.31 21.93 8.45
N LYS A 103 6.81 22.88 9.24
CA LYS A 103 7.57 23.48 10.36
C LYS A 103 7.97 22.43 11.41
N LEU A 104 7.07 21.49 11.69
CA LEU A 104 7.28 20.43 12.68
C LEU A 104 7.99 19.19 12.11
N HIS A 105 7.95 19.03 10.78
CA HIS A 105 8.58 17.94 10.02
C HIS A 105 9.59 18.50 9.02
N PRO A 106 10.61 19.26 9.47
CA PRO A 106 11.57 19.91 8.57
C PRO A 106 12.39 18.90 7.75
N TYR A 107 12.45 17.65 8.17
CA TYR A 107 13.06 16.55 7.42
C TYR A 107 12.27 16.15 6.16
N GLU A 108 11.05 16.66 6.00
CA GLU A 108 10.19 16.48 4.81
C GLU A 108 9.89 17.81 4.10
N VAL A 109 10.58 18.91 4.41
CA VAL A 109 10.29 20.22 3.78
C VAL A 109 10.41 20.19 2.25
N TYR A 110 11.24 19.30 1.69
CA TYR A 110 11.37 19.08 0.24
C TYR A 110 10.13 18.43 -0.40
N ASP A 111 9.18 17.94 0.40
CA ASP A 111 7.88 17.42 -0.03
C ASP A 111 6.79 18.50 -0.01
N ASP A 112 7.04 19.71 0.50
CA ASP A 112 6.08 20.80 0.41
C ASP A 112 5.94 21.27 -1.05
N PRO A 113 4.73 21.21 -1.64
CA PRO A 113 4.53 21.61 -3.04
C PRO A 113 4.82 23.09 -3.30
N ASP A 114 4.89 23.94 -2.26
CA ASP A 114 5.18 25.37 -2.39
C ASP A 114 6.63 25.72 -1.97
N VAL A 115 7.51 24.73 -1.84
CA VAL A 115 8.90 24.94 -1.38
C VAL A 115 9.81 25.52 -2.46
N THR A 116 10.71 26.42 -2.05
CA THR A 116 11.82 26.88 -2.89
C THR A 116 13.12 26.17 -2.50
N LEU A 117 14.12 26.15 -3.39
CA LEU A 117 15.42 25.56 -3.08
C LEU A 117 16.07 26.23 -1.87
N ASP A 118 15.96 27.56 -1.75
CA ASP A 118 16.52 28.32 -0.62
C ASP A 118 15.83 27.93 0.69
N ARG A 119 14.50 27.77 0.67
CA ARG A 119 13.75 27.32 1.86
C ARG A 119 14.15 25.90 2.27
N ILE A 120 14.42 25.00 1.31
CA ILE A 120 15.00 23.67 1.63
C ILE A 120 16.35 23.83 2.32
N LYS A 121 17.27 24.63 1.76
CA LYS A 121 18.62 24.80 2.33
C LYS A 121 18.58 25.36 3.76
N GLU A 122 17.68 26.31 4.01
CA GLU A 122 17.46 26.93 5.30
C GLU A 122 16.83 25.96 6.31
N GLU A 123 15.62 25.48 6.02
CA GLU A 123 14.75 24.82 7.00
C GLU A 123 15.07 23.33 7.19
N TYR A 124 15.58 22.65 6.16
CA TYR A 124 15.74 21.19 6.22
C TYR A 124 16.71 20.77 7.33
N VAL A 125 16.29 19.87 8.22
CA VAL A 125 17.14 19.20 9.22
C VAL A 125 16.73 17.74 9.34
N ALA A 126 17.62 16.87 9.82
CA ALA A 126 17.28 15.46 10.01
C ALA A 126 16.15 15.28 11.06
N TYR A 127 15.51 14.11 11.02
CA TYR A 127 14.51 13.72 12.02
C TYR A 127 15.09 13.81 13.44
N ASP A 128 14.41 14.58 14.29
CA ASP A 128 14.70 14.71 15.71
C ASP A 128 13.69 13.87 16.52
N PRO A 129 14.14 12.74 17.12
CA PRO A 129 13.31 11.89 17.96
C PRO A 129 13.34 12.29 19.44
N THR A 130 13.84 13.48 19.80
CA THR A 130 13.85 13.91 21.21
C THR A 130 12.44 13.93 21.78
N PRO A 131 12.20 13.41 23.01
CA PRO A 131 10.86 13.33 23.59
C PRO A 131 10.11 14.68 23.61
N SER A 132 10.81 15.79 23.86
CA SER A 132 10.22 17.14 23.81
C SER A 132 9.72 17.50 22.41
N THR A 133 10.46 17.17 21.37
CA THR A 133 10.09 17.43 19.97
C THR A 133 8.88 16.59 19.57
N ILE A 134 8.85 15.31 19.95
CA ILE A 134 7.68 14.43 19.73
C ILE A 134 6.45 14.96 20.47
N LYS A 135 6.61 15.43 21.71
CA LYS A 135 5.51 16.04 22.48
C LYS A 135 4.96 17.29 21.81
N VAL A 136 5.83 18.22 21.39
CA VAL A 136 5.41 19.43 20.67
C VAL A 136 4.62 19.08 19.41
N ARG A 137 5.05 18.08 18.63
CA ARG A 137 4.29 17.59 17.47
C ARG A 137 2.90 17.09 17.86
N THR A 138 2.85 16.23 18.87
CA THR A 138 1.61 15.63 19.37
C THR A 138 0.63 16.69 19.85
N ASP A 139 1.06 17.56 20.76
CA ASP A 139 0.21 18.59 21.35
C ASP A 139 -0.28 19.59 20.30
N THR A 140 0.61 20.05 19.41
CA THR A 140 0.22 20.98 18.34
C THR A 140 -0.84 20.38 17.41
N SER A 141 -0.74 19.08 17.10
CA SER A 141 -1.74 18.40 16.28
C SER A 141 -3.10 18.34 16.98
N LEU A 142 -3.12 18.02 18.27
CA LEU A 142 -4.34 17.95 19.08
C LEU A 142 -4.96 19.34 19.32
N ASP A 143 -4.15 20.38 19.47
CA ASP A 143 -4.63 21.76 19.58
C ASP A 143 -5.29 22.23 18.28
N LEU A 144 -4.71 21.90 17.13
CA LEU A 144 -5.33 22.16 15.82
C LEU A 144 -6.62 21.35 15.65
N LEU A 145 -6.66 20.09 16.11
CA LEU A 145 -7.89 19.29 16.09
C LEU A 145 -8.99 19.97 16.93
N LYS A 146 -8.63 20.47 18.11
CA LYS A 146 -9.56 21.20 18.98
C LYS A 146 -10.08 22.46 18.28
N GLU A 147 -9.19 23.25 17.67
CA GLU A 147 -9.55 24.47 16.94
C GLU A 147 -10.59 24.21 15.83
N ILE A 148 -10.42 23.17 15.01
CA ILE A 148 -11.40 22.84 13.95
C ILE A 148 -12.67 22.19 14.50
N SER A 149 -12.58 21.51 15.65
CA SER A 149 -13.72 20.85 16.29
C SER A 149 -14.62 21.84 17.04
N ASP A 150 -14.06 22.92 17.58
CA ASP A 150 -14.78 23.99 18.27
C ASP A 150 -15.54 24.92 17.30
N LYS A 151 -15.26 24.85 16.00
CA LYS A 151 -15.98 25.62 14.97
C LYS A 151 -17.40 25.05 14.76
N THR A 152 -18.39 25.93 14.80
CA THR A 152 -19.76 25.61 14.36
C THR A 152 -19.84 25.66 12.84
N ILE A 153 -19.83 24.48 12.22
CA ILE A 153 -19.87 24.29 10.77
C ILE A 153 -21.23 23.66 10.41
N ASN A 154 -21.90 24.19 9.38
CA ASN A 154 -23.09 23.59 8.79
C ASN A 154 -22.67 22.63 7.65
N PRO A 155 -22.67 21.31 7.84
CA PRO A 155 -22.19 20.37 6.82
C PRO A 155 -23.06 20.38 5.55
N ALA A 156 -24.34 20.75 5.66
CA ALA A 156 -25.24 20.82 4.51
C ALA A 156 -24.90 21.96 3.55
N ALA A 157 -24.24 23.02 4.04
CA ALA A 157 -23.81 24.17 3.24
C ALA A 157 -22.39 24.02 2.66
N LEU A 158 -21.67 22.96 3.02
CA LEU A 158 -20.37 22.63 2.45
C LEU A 158 -20.51 21.87 1.13
N LYS A 159 -19.60 22.12 0.19
CA LYS A 159 -19.42 21.28 -1.00
C LYS A 159 -18.95 19.89 -0.58
N GLN A 160 -19.22 18.88 -1.41
CA GLN A 160 -18.80 17.50 -1.14
C GLN A 160 -17.29 17.36 -0.87
N ARG A 161 -16.44 18.02 -1.67
CA ARG A 161 -14.97 18.01 -1.47
C ARG A 161 -14.56 18.62 -0.13
N GLU A 162 -15.32 19.59 0.37
CA GLU A 162 -15.07 20.27 1.65
C GLU A 162 -15.51 19.39 2.82
N ARG A 163 -16.63 18.66 2.69
CA ARG A 163 -17.04 17.66 3.68
C ARG A 163 -16.01 16.54 3.80
N LYS A 164 -15.50 16.05 2.66
CA LYS A 164 -14.44 15.03 2.64
C LYS A 164 -13.19 15.57 3.34
N VAL A 165 -12.67 16.74 2.94
CA VAL A 165 -11.45 17.28 3.54
C VAL A 165 -11.62 17.62 5.01
N LEU A 166 -12.82 18.03 5.46
CA LEU A 166 -13.11 18.27 6.87
C LEU A 166 -13.01 16.97 7.69
N ALA A 167 -13.53 15.86 7.17
CA ALA A 167 -13.36 14.55 7.80
C ALA A 167 -11.88 14.09 7.77
N GLN A 168 -11.19 14.31 6.65
CA GLN A 168 -9.78 13.95 6.49
C GLN A 168 -8.89 14.73 7.47
N VAL A 169 -9.05 16.05 7.58
CA VAL A 169 -8.19 16.88 8.45
C VAL A 169 -8.42 16.58 9.92
N LYS A 170 -9.67 16.32 10.34
CA LYS A 170 -9.96 15.90 11.71
C LYS A 170 -9.27 14.58 12.04
N HIS A 171 -9.40 13.58 11.16
CA HIS A 171 -8.74 12.29 11.34
C HIS A 171 -7.21 12.41 11.33
N TYR A 172 -6.67 13.19 10.39
CA TYR A 172 -5.23 13.44 10.26
C TYR A 172 -4.64 14.06 11.53
N LEU A 173 -5.30 15.07 12.10
CA LEU A 173 -4.87 15.74 13.34
C LEU A 173 -5.10 14.89 14.60
N GLN A 174 -6.21 14.15 14.66
CA GLN A 174 -6.48 13.20 15.75
C GLN A 174 -5.36 12.17 15.93
N HIS A 175 -4.73 11.80 14.81
CA HIS A 175 -3.65 10.82 14.78
C HIS A 175 -2.29 11.44 14.56
N VAL A 176 -2.06 12.65 15.10
CA VAL A 176 -0.75 13.34 15.09
C VAL A 176 -0.20 13.47 13.68
N PHE A 177 -0.90 14.24 12.84
CA PHE A 177 -0.58 14.38 11.42
C PHE A 177 -0.46 13.02 10.69
N GLY A 178 -1.37 12.09 11.00
CA GLY A 178 -1.43 10.75 10.39
C GLY A 178 -0.36 9.76 10.87
N GLN A 179 0.30 10.04 12.00
CA GLN A 179 1.34 9.20 12.62
C GLN A 179 0.95 8.75 14.04
N PRO A 180 0.05 7.75 14.18
CA PRO A 180 -0.53 7.37 15.47
C PRO A 180 0.44 6.68 16.45
N PHE A 181 1.65 6.31 15.99
CA PHE A 181 2.62 5.49 16.72
C PHE A 181 3.84 6.28 17.20
N ASP A 182 4.92 6.32 16.42
CA ASP A 182 6.23 6.84 16.84
C ASP A 182 6.31 8.36 16.89
N ALA A 183 5.38 9.06 16.25
CA ALA A 183 5.22 10.51 16.43
C ALA A 183 4.26 10.86 17.57
N ASN A 184 3.52 9.89 18.12
CA ASN A 184 2.57 10.10 19.20
C ASN A 184 3.26 9.93 20.55
N TYR A 185 3.53 11.05 21.21
CA TYR A 185 4.23 11.11 22.49
C TYR A 185 3.57 10.23 23.55
N TYR A 186 2.23 10.31 23.64
CA TYR A 186 1.45 9.62 24.67
C TYR A 186 1.22 8.13 24.37
N ALA A 187 1.48 7.67 23.14
CA ALA A 187 1.43 6.25 22.80
C ALA A 187 2.65 5.47 23.30
N GLY A 188 3.81 6.14 23.40
CA GLY A 188 5.06 5.55 23.89
C GLY A 188 5.75 4.57 22.93
N ASP A 189 5.23 4.34 21.71
CA ASP A 189 5.84 3.45 20.70
C ASP A 189 7.25 3.89 20.30
N TRP A 190 7.52 5.20 20.34
CA TRP A 190 8.82 5.80 20.03
C TRP A 190 9.97 5.33 20.95
N MET A 191 9.67 4.63 22.04
CA MET A 191 10.65 4.00 22.94
C MET A 191 10.86 2.50 22.69
N MET A 192 9.97 1.83 21.95
CA MET A 192 9.94 0.36 21.83
C MET A 192 10.88 -0.20 20.76
N GLY A 193 11.55 0.67 20.00
CA GLY A 193 12.44 0.27 18.93
C GLY A 193 11.70 -0.21 17.66
N PRO A 194 12.47 -0.60 16.62
CA PRO A 194 11.92 -1.03 15.34
C PRO A 194 11.05 -2.29 15.49
N ASN A 195 10.03 -2.40 14.65
CA ASN A 195 9.13 -3.56 14.59
C ASN A 195 9.18 -4.21 13.19
N ARG A 196 8.31 -5.19 12.95
CA ARG A 196 8.21 -5.90 11.66
C ARG A 196 8.05 -4.99 10.45
N ASN A 197 7.41 -3.83 10.61
CA ASN A 197 7.11 -2.92 9.51
C ASN A 197 8.19 -1.84 9.36
N CYS A 198 8.91 -1.51 10.43
CA CYS A 198 9.95 -0.48 10.46
C CYS A 198 9.46 0.80 9.76
N TRP A 199 8.26 1.25 10.10
CA TRP A 199 7.68 2.50 9.58
C TRP A 199 8.30 3.73 10.24
N GLN A 200 8.99 3.54 11.36
CA GLN A 200 9.51 4.63 12.16
C GLN A 200 10.44 5.49 11.30
N GLU A 201 10.48 6.80 11.55
CA GLU A 201 11.31 7.69 10.70
C GLU A 201 12.79 7.27 10.70
N ILE A 202 13.27 6.68 11.79
CA ILE A 202 14.63 6.11 11.88
C ILE A 202 14.91 4.99 10.86
N CYS A 203 13.87 4.33 10.34
CA CYS A 203 13.97 3.29 9.32
C CYS A 203 13.94 3.86 7.89
N ASN A 204 13.68 5.17 7.75
CA ASN A 204 13.53 5.86 6.48
C ASN A 204 14.49 7.04 6.33
N ILE A 205 15.52 7.17 7.18
CA ILE A 205 16.51 8.26 7.07
C ILE A 205 17.27 8.22 5.75
N GLY A 206 17.37 7.04 5.12
CA GLY A 206 17.94 6.93 3.77
C GLY A 206 17.18 7.81 2.76
N ASN A 207 15.85 7.80 2.81
CA ASN A 207 15.01 8.62 1.94
C ASN A 207 15.25 10.11 2.16
N THR A 208 15.34 10.54 3.41
CA THR A 208 15.58 11.96 3.74
C THR A 208 17.00 12.37 3.35
N VAL A 209 18.01 11.50 3.51
CA VAL A 209 19.37 11.77 3.02
C VAL A 209 19.38 11.92 1.49
N TYR A 210 18.77 10.97 0.78
CA TYR A 210 18.72 10.98 -0.68
C TYR A 210 18.00 12.22 -1.21
N ASN A 211 16.75 12.42 -0.79
CA ASN A 211 15.92 13.50 -1.29
C ASN A 211 16.39 14.85 -0.75
N GLY A 212 16.56 14.95 0.56
CA GLY A 212 16.91 16.19 1.24
C GLY A 212 18.31 16.66 0.89
N LEU A 213 19.36 15.87 1.14
CA LEU A 213 20.74 16.28 0.87
C LEU A 213 21.17 15.99 -0.57
N GLY A 214 20.97 14.75 -1.02
CA GLY A 214 21.46 14.27 -2.32
C GLY A 214 20.93 15.02 -3.53
N LEU A 215 19.67 15.48 -3.51
CA LEU A 215 19.08 16.20 -4.64
C LEU A 215 19.18 17.72 -4.54
N HIS A 216 19.30 18.29 -3.33
CA HIS A 216 19.14 19.73 -3.12
C HIS A 216 20.38 20.47 -2.58
N PHE A 217 21.42 19.77 -2.10
CA PHE A 217 22.59 20.39 -1.46
C PHE A 217 23.88 20.27 -2.28
N LYS A 218 23.81 20.43 -3.61
CA LYS A 218 25.02 20.51 -4.45
C LYS A 218 25.88 21.72 -4.02
N PRO A 219 27.14 21.53 -3.58
CA PRO A 219 27.94 22.63 -3.06
C PRO A 219 28.61 23.42 -4.19
N ASN A 220 28.64 24.75 -4.06
CA ASN A 220 29.33 25.67 -4.97
C ASN A 220 30.42 26.49 -4.25
N SER A 221 30.53 26.35 -2.92
CA SER A 221 31.43 27.12 -2.07
C SER A 221 31.86 26.32 -0.85
N THR A 222 32.92 26.76 -0.16
CA THR A 222 33.32 26.17 1.13
C THR A 222 32.21 26.27 2.18
N SER A 223 31.40 27.34 2.14
CA SER A 223 30.25 27.52 3.03
C SER A 223 29.14 26.49 2.81
N ASP A 224 28.91 26.06 1.57
CA ASP A 224 27.97 24.98 1.26
C ASP A 224 28.47 23.64 1.78
N VAL A 225 29.77 23.36 1.68
CA VAL A 225 30.37 22.13 2.22
C VAL A 225 30.23 22.08 3.74
N GLN A 226 30.46 23.21 4.42
CA GLN A 226 30.21 23.34 5.86
C GLN A 226 28.72 23.18 6.20
N LEU A 227 27.80 23.68 5.36
CA LEU A 227 26.36 23.48 5.53
C LEU A 227 26.01 22.00 5.46
N ILE A 228 26.52 21.26 4.46
CA ILE A 228 26.35 19.80 4.36
C ILE A 228 26.84 19.10 5.62
N GLU A 229 28.04 19.46 6.13
CA GLU A 229 28.57 18.90 7.37
C GLU A 229 27.62 19.14 8.56
N ARG A 230 27.13 20.39 8.72
CA ARG A 230 26.17 20.73 9.79
C ARG A 230 24.88 19.93 9.68
N LYS A 231 24.32 19.77 8.47
CA LYS A 231 23.10 18.96 8.28
C LYS A 231 23.37 17.49 8.57
N LEU A 232 24.52 16.93 8.16
CA LEU A 232 24.91 15.56 8.50
C LEU A 232 25.08 15.35 10.01
N LYS A 233 25.60 16.33 10.76
CA LYS A 233 25.67 16.27 12.24
C LYS A 233 24.30 16.12 12.89
N THR A 234 23.22 16.67 12.30
CA THR A 234 21.85 16.48 12.82
C THR A 234 21.39 15.02 12.71
N TYR A 235 21.79 14.29 11.67
CA TYR A 235 21.52 12.85 11.56
C TYR A 235 22.19 12.05 12.67
N LYS A 236 23.47 12.33 12.95
CA LYS A 236 24.18 11.70 14.07
C LYS A 236 23.43 11.91 15.37
N ALA A 237 23.02 13.14 15.66
CA ALA A 237 22.28 13.47 16.88
C ALA A 237 20.96 12.69 16.97
N GLY A 238 20.16 12.68 15.89
CA GLY A 238 18.89 11.96 15.84
C GLY A 238 19.03 10.45 16.04
N ILE A 239 20.00 9.82 15.36
CA ILE A 239 20.24 8.37 15.50
C ILE A 239 20.67 8.01 16.93
N LEU A 240 21.57 8.79 17.53
CA LEU A 240 22.02 8.53 18.91
C LEU A 240 20.90 8.79 19.93
N GLN A 241 20.07 9.80 19.70
CA GLN A 241 18.89 10.05 20.54
C GLN A 241 17.87 8.92 20.44
N TYR A 242 17.68 8.31 19.26
CA TYR A 242 16.82 7.14 19.11
C TYR A 242 17.32 5.93 19.93
N ILE A 243 18.64 5.72 20.03
CA ILE A 243 19.22 4.72 20.94
C ILE A 243 18.86 5.05 22.39
N GLU A 244 18.96 6.31 22.80
CA GLU A 244 18.62 6.73 24.16
C GLU A 244 17.13 6.56 24.47
N ASN A 245 16.25 6.80 23.49
CA ASN A 245 14.82 6.52 23.63
C ASN A 245 14.54 5.03 23.86
N MET A 246 15.27 4.13 23.19
CA MET A 246 15.15 2.69 23.46
C MET A 246 15.67 2.29 24.85
N ARG A 247 16.76 2.91 25.32
CA ARG A 247 17.24 2.74 26.71
C ARG A 247 16.22 3.27 27.72
N MET A 248 15.55 4.37 27.40
CA MET A 248 14.42 4.87 28.18
C MET A 248 13.29 3.84 28.18
N GLY A 249 12.91 3.28 27.03
CA GLY A 249 11.89 2.22 26.92
C GLY A 249 12.14 1.04 27.85
N VAL A 250 13.38 0.56 27.92
CA VAL A 250 13.77 -0.49 28.88
C VAL A 250 13.48 -0.07 30.33
N ARG A 251 13.90 1.14 30.74
CA ARG A 251 13.65 1.66 32.09
C ARG A 251 12.16 1.91 32.37
N LYS A 252 11.38 2.23 31.35
CA LYS A 252 9.94 2.52 31.46
C LYS A 252 9.06 1.28 31.33
N GLY A 253 9.64 0.11 31.04
CA GLY A 253 8.89 -1.13 30.81
C GLY A 253 8.21 -1.21 29.44
N MET A 254 8.62 -0.39 28.48
CA MET A 254 8.15 -0.36 27.10
C MET A 254 9.10 -1.16 26.21
N VAL A 255 9.02 -2.49 26.28
CA VAL A 255 9.86 -3.41 25.50
C VAL A 255 9.00 -4.50 24.89
N ARG A 256 9.29 -4.85 23.63
CA ARG A 256 8.51 -5.84 22.87
C ARG A 256 8.84 -7.28 23.28
N SER A 257 8.05 -8.22 22.77
CA SER A 257 8.38 -9.64 22.77
C SER A 257 9.70 -9.89 22.04
N LYS A 258 10.40 -10.97 22.41
CA LYS A 258 11.64 -11.39 21.76
C LYS A 258 11.46 -11.57 20.24
N GLU A 259 10.35 -12.18 19.83
CA GLU A 259 10.01 -12.41 18.43
C GLU A 259 9.83 -11.09 17.67
N ALA A 260 9.11 -10.12 18.24
CA ALA A 260 8.95 -8.81 17.64
C ALA A 260 10.27 -8.03 17.55
N CYS A 261 11.12 -8.10 18.59
CA CYS A 261 12.46 -7.51 18.56
C CYS A 261 13.36 -8.14 17.50
N GLU A 262 13.39 -9.48 17.40
CA GLU A 262 14.22 -10.18 16.41
C GLU A 262 13.81 -9.83 14.98
N VAL A 263 12.50 -9.76 14.70
CA VAL A 263 12.01 -9.35 13.38
C VAL A 263 12.33 -7.87 13.13
N GLY A 264 12.09 -6.99 14.09
CA GLY A 264 12.44 -5.57 13.97
C GLY A 264 13.92 -5.31 13.70
N MET A 265 14.80 -6.04 14.39
CA MET A 265 16.24 -6.02 14.14
C MET A 265 16.58 -6.44 12.71
N LYS A 266 16.02 -7.55 12.22
CA LYS A 266 16.27 -8.05 10.85
C LYS A 266 15.79 -7.06 9.80
N VAL A 267 14.63 -6.43 10.00
CA VAL A 267 14.08 -5.43 9.08
C VAL A 267 14.93 -4.16 9.07
N LEU A 268 15.37 -3.67 10.24
CA LEU A 268 16.28 -2.52 10.33
C LEU A 268 17.62 -2.80 9.63
N ALA A 269 18.19 -3.98 9.85
CA ALA A 269 19.42 -4.40 9.17
C ALA A 269 19.22 -4.45 7.64
N ALA A 270 18.06 -4.89 7.17
CA ALA A 270 17.75 -4.91 5.74
C ALA A 270 17.59 -3.50 5.13
N LYS A 271 17.11 -2.51 5.90
CA LYS A 271 17.04 -1.10 5.47
C LYS A 271 18.43 -0.48 5.28
N TYR A 272 19.41 -0.91 6.07
CA TYR A 272 20.80 -0.44 6.05
C TYR A 272 21.76 -1.59 5.76
N MET A 273 21.47 -2.34 4.69
CA MET A 273 22.08 -3.63 4.40
C MET A 273 23.61 -3.56 4.29
N LYS A 274 24.14 -2.55 3.60
CA LYS A 274 25.59 -2.41 3.42
C LYS A 274 26.27 -2.03 4.72
N VAL A 275 25.65 -1.16 5.52
CA VAL A 275 26.15 -0.82 6.86
C VAL A 275 26.10 -2.03 7.80
N SER A 276 25.09 -2.88 7.66
CA SER A 276 24.95 -4.11 8.46
C SER A 276 25.99 -5.18 8.11
N ILE A 277 26.47 -5.24 6.87
CA ILE A 277 27.45 -6.25 6.42
C ILE A 277 28.88 -5.75 6.57
N ASP A 278 29.12 -4.47 6.24
CA ASP A 278 30.46 -3.91 6.07
C ASP A 278 30.77 -2.76 7.05
N ASN A 279 30.06 -2.75 8.18
CA ASN A 279 30.14 -1.74 9.24
C ASN A 279 29.94 -0.30 8.71
N GLU A 280 30.51 0.71 9.38
CA GLU A 280 30.29 2.12 9.05
C GLU A 280 30.68 2.50 7.60
N THR A 281 31.66 1.81 7.02
CA THR A 281 32.13 2.09 5.64
C THR A 281 31.17 1.57 4.57
N GLY A 282 30.32 0.60 4.93
CA GLY A 282 29.26 0.10 4.08
C GLY A 282 28.31 1.19 3.59
N LEU A 283 28.19 2.30 4.34
CA LEU A 283 27.37 3.45 3.97
C LEU A 283 27.65 3.94 2.55
N LEU A 284 28.92 4.00 2.12
CA LEU A 284 29.30 4.53 0.81
C LEU A 284 28.79 3.65 -0.36
N ARG A 285 28.30 2.44 -0.08
CA ARG A 285 27.66 1.55 -1.05
C ARG A 285 26.13 1.52 -0.94
N GLU A 286 25.54 2.25 0.00
CA GLU A 286 24.09 2.36 0.10
C GLU A 286 23.55 3.18 -1.07
N SER A 287 22.43 2.73 -1.65
CA SER A 287 21.81 3.40 -2.80
C SER A 287 21.40 4.83 -2.49
N PHE A 288 21.02 5.10 -1.24
CA PHE A 288 20.50 6.39 -0.82
C PHE A 288 21.55 7.49 -0.66
N VAL A 289 22.85 7.16 -0.64
CA VAL A 289 23.93 8.19 -0.63
C VAL A 289 24.55 8.41 -2.02
N GLN A 290 24.21 7.59 -3.02
CA GLN A 290 24.86 7.63 -4.33
C GLN A 290 24.77 9.00 -5.03
N PRO A 291 23.69 9.79 -4.94
CA PRO A 291 23.68 11.14 -5.51
C PRO A 291 24.79 12.04 -4.97
N MET A 292 25.19 11.88 -3.70
CA MET A 292 26.26 12.67 -3.07
C MET A 292 27.67 12.17 -3.41
N LEU A 293 27.79 10.96 -3.96
CA LEU A 293 29.05 10.37 -4.40
C LEU A 293 29.29 10.57 -5.90
N ASP A 294 28.26 11.02 -6.62
CA ASP A 294 28.33 11.32 -8.03
C ASP A 294 29.21 12.56 -8.30
N PRO A 295 30.14 12.53 -9.27
CA PRO A 295 30.91 13.71 -9.66
C PRO A 295 30.04 14.94 -9.98
N ASP A 296 28.85 14.74 -10.55
CA ASP A 296 27.90 15.83 -10.89
C ASP A 296 27.34 16.56 -9.65
N TYR A 297 27.52 15.99 -8.46
CA TYR A 297 27.16 16.64 -7.20
C TYR A 297 28.08 17.83 -6.91
N TYR A 298 29.36 17.72 -7.30
CA TYR A 298 30.43 18.69 -7.01
C TYR A 298 30.74 19.63 -8.19
N ILE A 299 29.91 19.63 -9.24
CA ILE A 299 30.19 20.38 -10.49
C ILE A 299 30.38 21.89 -10.27
N GLY A 300 29.84 22.45 -9.19
CA GLY A 300 29.99 23.86 -8.84
C GLY A 300 31.24 24.18 -8.01
N ILE A 301 32.01 23.19 -7.56
CA ILE A 301 33.27 23.39 -6.85
C ILE A 301 34.38 23.70 -7.87
N THR A 302 34.87 24.93 -7.85
CA THR A 302 36.01 25.31 -8.70
C THR A 302 37.33 24.78 -8.12
N LYS A 303 38.37 24.77 -8.95
CA LYS A 303 39.72 24.38 -8.51
C LYS A 303 40.21 25.26 -7.35
N GLU A 304 39.97 26.57 -7.43
CA GLU A 304 40.35 27.52 -6.39
C GLU A 304 39.64 27.21 -5.06
N THR A 305 38.35 26.88 -5.13
CA THR A 305 37.56 26.51 -3.96
C THR A 305 38.08 25.22 -3.32
N ASP A 306 38.39 24.22 -4.15
CA ASP A 306 38.94 22.94 -3.68
C ASP A 306 40.36 23.07 -3.11
N ASP A 307 41.20 23.92 -3.70
CA ASP A 307 42.56 24.19 -3.21
C ASP A 307 42.56 25.01 -1.91
N GLN A 308 41.63 25.96 -1.77
CA GLN A 308 41.37 26.62 -0.50
C GLN A 308 40.95 25.59 0.56
N TRP A 309 39.98 24.73 0.24
CA TRP A 309 39.51 23.70 1.16
C TRP A 309 40.61 22.76 1.64
N LYS A 310 41.48 22.29 0.72
CA LYS A 310 42.64 21.45 1.05
C LYS A 310 43.59 22.09 2.05
N THR A 311 43.84 23.39 1.91
CA THR A 311 44.71 24.15 2.82
C THR A 311 44.17 24.13 4.25
N GLU A 312 42.85 24.22 4.39
CA GLU A 312 42.17 24.21 5.69
C GLU A 312 41.96 22.79 6.26
N HIS A 313 42.01 21.74 5.42
CA HIS A 313 41.61 20.37 5.77
C HIS A 313 42.69 19.31 5.53
N ASN A 314 43.95 19.65 5.86
CA ASN A 314 45.10 18.72 5.82
C ASN A 314 45.28 18.04 4.44
N GLY A 315 45.08 18.78 3.35
CA GLY A 315 45.27 18.29 1.98
C GLY A 315 44.11 17.47 1.41
N LYS A 316 43.02 17.26 2.15
CA LYS A 316 41.83 16.56 1.65
C LYS A 316 41.00 17.49 0.74
N ASN A 317 40.61 16.99 -0.42
CA ASN A 317 39.68 17.69 -1.31
C ASN A 317 38.24 17.64 -0.75
N VAL A 318 37.34 18.43 -1.34
CA VAL A 318 35.93 18.53 -0.92
C VAL A 318 35.22 17.17 -0.99
N ASN A 319 35.38 16.43 -2.09
CA ASN A 319 34.72 15.13 -2.29
C ASN A 319 35.11 14.12 -1.20
N ASP A 320 36.39 14.00 -0.89
CA ASP A 320 36.90 13.10 0.13
C ASP A 320 36.48 13.53 1.54
N SER A 321 36.37 14.85 1.77
CA SER A 321 35.82 15.38 3.02
C SER A 321 34.34 15.02 3.20
N VAL A 322 33.52 15.15 2.15
CA VAL A 322 32.10 14.76 2.21
C VAL A 322 31.93 13.25 2.40
N LYS A 323 32.74 12.41 1.74
CA LYS A 323 32.76 10.95 1.99
C LYS A 323 33.07 10.65 3.46
N GLU A 324 34.05 11.34 4.04
CA GLU A 324 34.39 11.20 5.45
C GLU A 324 33.25 11.66 6.36
N TYR A 325 32.58 12.78 6.04
CA TYR A 325 31.41 13.25 6.79
C TYR A 325 30.26 12.24 6.75
N LEU A 326 29.98 11.66 5.58
CA LEU A 326 28.98 10.60 5.44
C LEU A 326 29.31 9.43 6.39
N VAL A 327 30.54 8.90 6.35
CA VAL A 327 30.94 7.80 7.24
C VAL A 327 30.87 8.21 8.71
N ASN A 328 31.35 9.41 9.07
CA ASN A 328 31.44 9.85 10.47
C ASN A 328 30.10 10.19 11.11
N TYR A 329 29.18 10.80 10.35
CA TYR A 329 27.93 11.35 10.88
C TYR A 329 26.68 10.54 10.49
N LEU A 330 26.80 9.59 9.55
CA LEU A 330 25.74 8.62 9.24
C LEU A 330 26.20 7.18 9.45
N GLY A 331 27.35 6.80 8.91
CA GLY A 331 27.81 5.41 8.90
C GLY A 331 28.08 4.86 10.30
N LYS A 332 28.89 5.58 11.08
CA LYS A 332 29.21 5.25 12.48
C LYS A 332 27.96 5.19 13.37
N PRO A 333 27.08 6.21 13.43
CA PRO A 333 25.89 6.14 14.26
C PRO A 333 24.89 5.08 13.81
N LEU A 334 24.72 4.83 12.50
CA LEU A 334 23.89 3.72 12.02
C LEU A 334 24.46 2.36 12.43
N HIS A 335 25.77 2.16 12.28
CA HIS A 335 26.42 0.93 12.72
C HIS A 335 26.27 0.73 14.24
N GLN A 336 26.38 1.81 15.02
CA GLN A 336 26.14 1.80 16.47
C GLN A 336 24.69 1.43 16.80
N LEU A 337 23.70 1.97 16.09
CA LEU A 337 22.29 1.62 16.26
C LEU A 337 22.06 0.13 15.98
N LEU A 338 22.59 -0.39 14.86
CA LEU A 338 22.47 -1.80 14.49
C LEU A 338 23.08 -2.71 15.56
N ARG A 339 24.27 -2.37 16.08
CA ARG A 339 24.90 -3.10 17.18
C ARG A 339 24.10 -3.03 18.47
N TYR A 340 23.61 -1.85 18.85
CA TYR A 340 22.79 -1.69 20.04
C TYR A 340 21.54 -2.57 19.98
N VAL A 341 20.80 -2.55 18.86
CA VAL A 341 19.59 -3.38 18.72
C VAL A 341 19.94 -4.87 18.78
N LYS A 342 21.03 -5.29 18.12
CA LYS A 342 21.45 -6.69 18.01
C LYS A 342 22.06 -7.26 19.29
N ASP A 343 22.86 -6.49 20.00
CA ASP A 343 23.74 -7.01 21.07
C ASP A 343 23.27 -6.55 22.46
N GLU A 344 22.59 -5.40 22.58
CA GLU A 344 22.18 -4.81 23.86
C GLU A 344 20.66 -4.85 24.05
N HIS A 345 19.88 -4.19 23.19
CA HIS A 345 18.42 -4.07 23.34
C HIS A 345 17.71 -5.42 23.36
N ILE A 346 18.13 -6.35 22.49
CA ILE A 346 17.52 -7.69 22.39
C ILE A 346 17.54 -8.45 23.73
N ARG A 347 18.53 -8.18 24.59
CA ARG A 347 18.65 -8.82 25.90
C ARG A 347 17.53 -8.41 26.85
N HIS A 348 16.93 -7.25 26.62
CA HIS A 348 15.81 -6.74 27.40
C HIS A 348 14.45 -7.20 26.88
N CYS A 349 14.39 -7.75 25.66
CA CYS A 349 13.15 -8.26 25.09
C CYS A 349 12.66 -9.50 25.86
N VAL A 350 11.34 -9.57 26.03
CA VAL A 350 10.72 -10.51 26.97
C VAL A 350 10.15 -11.74 26.26
N PRO A 351 9.92 -12.86 26.99
CA PRO A 351 9.24 -14.01 26.41
C PRO A 351 7.89 -13.63 25.78
N SER A 352 7.51 -14.32 24.70
CA SER A 352 6.25 -14.14 23.95
C SER A 352 5.05 -13.79 24.83
N ASN A 353 4.82 -14.51 25.94
CA ASN A 353 3.64 -14.38 26.80
C ASN A 353 3.70 -13.26 27.86
N LYS A 354 4.77 -12.45 27.87
CA LYS A 354 4.97 -11.32 28.78
C LYS A 354 4.68 -9.98 28.14
N SER A 355 4.94 -9.86 26.84
CA SER A 355 4.59 -8.70 26.01
C SER A 355 3.94 -9.17 24.71
N SER A 356 2.86 -9.95 24.81
CA SER A 356 2.09 -10.42 23.64
C SER A 356 1.31 -9.31 22.93
N GLY A 357 1.29 -8.11 23.48
CA GLY A 357 0.58 -6.95 22.96
C GLY A 357 0.60 -5.81 23.97
N TRP A 358 0.00 -4.70 23.58
CA TRP A 358 0.12 -3.45 24.34
C TRP A 358 -0.59 -3.48 25.69
N ALA A 359 -1.59 -4.34 25.88
CA ALA A 359 -2.34 -4.43 27.15
C ALA A 359 -1.47 -4.77 28.37
N THR A 360 -0.33 -5.42 28.12
CA THR A 360 0.63 -5.83 29.16
C THR A 360 1.73 -4.80 29.41
N LEU A 361 1.73 -3.70 28.67
CA LEU A 361 2.72 -2.64 28.76
C LEU A 361 2.15 -1.43 29.53
N PRO A 362 2.96 -0.82 30.42
CA PRO A 362 4.37 -1.13 30.66
C PRO A 362 4.61 -2.33 31.60
N LEU A 363 5.74 -3.02 31.41
CA LEU A 363 6.23 -4.09 32.29
C LEU A 363 6.58 -3.52 33.67
N LYS A 364 6.42 -4.33 34.74
CA LYS A 364 6.70 -3.91 36.14
C LYS A 364 8.18 -3.84 36.53
N TYR A 365 9.03 -4.62 35.86
CA TYR A 365 10.46 -4.74 36.15
C TYR A 365 11.24 -4.82 34.84
N VAL A 366 12.50 -4.40 34.89
CA VAL A 366 13.43 -4.56 33.77
C VAL A 366 13.74 -6.04 33.58
N TRP A 367 13.84 -6.49 32.33
CA TRP A 367 14.23 -7.86 31.98
C TRP A 367 15.65 -7.89 31.43
N VAL A 368 16.38 -8.96 31.70
CA VAL A 368 17.71 -9.23 31.13
C VAL A 368 17.81 -10.71 30.79
N ASP A 369 18.17 -11.02 29.55
CA ASP A 369 18.32 -12.37 29.01
C ASP A 369 17.10 -13.26 29.32
N SER A 370 15.90 -12.73 29.04
CA SER A 370 14.60 -13.37 29.31
C SER A 370 14.31 -13.70 30.78
N LYS A 371 14.99 -13.05 31.73
CA LYS A 371 14.71 -13.13 33.16
C LYS A 371 14.30 -11.78 33.73
N GLU A 372 13.24 -11.78 34.53
CA GLU A 372 12.77 -10.61 35.26
C GLU A 372 13.79 -10.23 36.34
N ASN A 373 14.23 -8.97 36.36
CA ASN A 373 15.13 -8.45 37.39
C ASN A 373 14.32 -7.64 38.42
N LYS A 374 13.86 -8.32 39.47
CA LYS A 374 13.04 -7.71 40.54
C LYS A 374 13.73 -6.60 41.32
N SER A 375 15.07 -6.56 41.29
CA SER A 375 15.84 -5.48 41.92
C SER A 375 15.78 -4.18 41.12
N TRP A 376 15.35 -4.21 39.86
CA TRP A 376 15.25 -3.06 38.95
C TRP A 376 13.79 -2.84 38.52
N PRO A 377 12.96 -2.18 39.36
CA PRO A 377 11.61 -1.79 38.96
C PRO A 377 11.63 -0.78 37.82
N THR A 378 10.59 -0.79 37.00
CA THR A 378 10.42 0.20 35.92
C THR A 378 9.77 1.49 36.44
N ASP A 379 9.95 2.57 35.69
CA ASP A 379 9.34 3.87 35.91
C ASP A 379 8.41 4.22 34.72
N PRO A 380 7.11 3.88 34.78
CA PRO A 380 6.18 4.04 33.67
C PRO A 380 5.68 5.49 33.47
N ILE A 381 6.45 6.50 33.89
CA ILE A 381 6.07 7.92 33.82
C ILE A 381 6.78 8.60 32.65
N LEU A 382 6.07 9.24 31.73
CA LEU A 382 6.69 10.01 30.64
C LEU A 382 7.51 11.19 31.19
N PRO A 383 8.50 11.71 30.44
CA PRO A 383 9.29 12.87 30.86
C PRO A 383 8.47 14.10 31.31
N SER A 384 7.24 14.28 30.81
CA SER A 384 6.32 15.35 31.25
C SER A 384 5.39 14.99 32.41
N GLY A 385 5.47 13.78 32.96
CA GLY A 385 4.77 13.38 34.19
C GLY A 385 3.54 12.48 34.00
N GLU A 386 3.10 12.24 32.76
CA GLU A 386 1.95 11.38 32.47
C GLU A 386 2.29 9.89 32.56
N THR A 387 1.39 9.07 33.11
CA THR A 387 1.59 7.62 33.20
C THR A 387 1.33 6.93 31.85
N LEU A 388 2.25 6.07 31.44
CA LEU A 388 2.11 5.19 30.28
C LEU A 388 1.07 4.11 30.55
N ASN A 389 0.21 3.84 29.56
CA ASN A 389 -0.80 2.79 29.62
C ASN A 389 -1.06 2.26 28.21
N GLY A 390 -0.64 1.01 27.94
CA GLY A 390 -0.75 0.43 26.61
C GLY A 390 -2.18 0.17 26.14
N SER A 391 -3.10 -0.21 27.04
CA SER A 391 -4.53 -0.36 26.68
C SER A 391 -5.19 0.99 26.33
N LEU A 392 -4.82 2.06 27.04
CA LEU A 392 -5.28 3.42 26.73
C LEU A 392 -4.71 3.90 25.39
N ALA A 393 -3.42 3.65 25.16
CA ALA A 393 -2.78 3.98 23.89
C ALA A 393 -3.44 3.22 22.72
N TYR A 394 -3.72 1.93 22.87
CA TYR A 394 -4.47 1.14 21.89
C TYR A 394 -5.84 1.74 21.58
N THR A 395 -6.60 2.11 22.61
CA THR A 395 -7.94 2.70 22.46
C THR A 395 -7.89 3.97 21.60
N ARG A 396 -6.85 4.80 21.76
CA ARG A 396 -6.66 6.01 20.96
C ARG A 396 -6.29 5.70 19.51
N ILE A 397 -5.44 4.70 19.30
CA ILE A 397 -4.94 4.30 17.97
C ILE A 397 -6.00 3.58 17.15
N LEU A 398 -6.92 2.84 17.78
CA LEU A 398 -7.92 2.02 17.08
C LEU A 398 -8.68 2.81 16.00
N SER A 399 -9.12 4.03 16.35
CA SER A 399 -9.84 4.92 15.44
C SER A 399 -9.04 5.38 14.23
N TYR A 400 -7.71 5.26 14.21
CA TYR A 400 -6.89 5.48 13.01
C TYR A 400 -7.24 4.48 11.91
N PHE A 401 -7.44 3.22 12.28
CA PHE A 401 -7.71 2.14 11.34
C PHE A 401 -9.20 1.95 11.06
N THR A 402 -10.03 2.09 12.08
CA THR A 402 -11.48 1.91 11.97
C THR A 402 -12.17 3.17 11.43
N THR A 403 -11.53 4.34 11.54
CA THR A 403 -12.07 5.65 11.12
C THR A 403 -13.43 5.99 11.75
N ASN A 404 -13.70 5.40 12.92
CA ASN A 404 -14.89 5.57 13.72
C ASN A 404 -14.54 5.42 15.22
N ASP A 405 -15.53 5.62 16.09
CA ASP A 405 -15.35 5.64 17.54
C ASP A 405 -15.60 4.28 18.22
N MET A 406 -15.56 3.17 17.47
CA MET A 406 -15.76 1.85 18.05
C MET A 406 -14.73 1.56 19.15
N THR A 407 -15.23 1.12 20.29
CA THR A 407 -14.41 0.68 21.42
C THR A 407 -13.81 -0.70 21.16
N PRO A 408 -12.71 -1.07 21.85
CA PRO A 408 -12.17 -2.43 21.81
C PRO A 408 -13.20 -3.53 22.11
N MET A 409 -14.18 -3.25 22.97
CA MET A 409 -15.28 -4.17 23.31
C MET A 409 -16.23 -4.36 22.12
N GLU A 410 -16.69 -3.27 21.51
CA GLU A 410 -17.59 -3.33 20.35
C GLU A 410 -16.94 -4.03 19.15
N VAL A 411 -15.65 -3.77 18.91
CA VAL A 411 -14.88 -4.48 17.88
C VAL A 411 -14.84 -5.99 18.16
N THR A 412 -14.56 -6.37 19.41
CA THR A 412 -14.50 -7.77 19.82
C THR A 412 -15.85 -8.47 19.68
N ASP A 413 -16.93 -7.81 20.08
CA ASP A 413 -18.28 -8.36 20.00
C ASP A 413 -18.78 -8.48 18.55
N LEU A 414 -18.41 -7.53 17.69
CA LEU A 414 -18.59 -7.68 16.24
C LEU A 414 -17.83 -8.90 15.71
N GLY A 415 -16.57 -9.07 16.13
CA GLY A 415 -15.75 -10.24 15.78
C GLY A 415 -16.41 -11.57 16.14
N LYS A 416 -16.96 -11.68 17.36
CA LYS A 416 -17.71 -12.86 17.81
C LYS A 416 -18.97 -13.09 16.97
N LYS A 417 -19.75 -12.04 16.72
CA LYS A 417 -20.97 -12.12 15.89
C LYS A 417 -20.67 -12.61 14.48
N LEU A 418 -19.62 -12.11 13.84
CA LEU A 418 -19.21 -12.54 12.51
C LEU A 418 -18.64 -13.96 12.52
N PHE A 419 -17.90 -14.32 13.57
CA PHE A 419 -17.42 -15.68 13.76
C PHE A 419 -18.58 -16.68 13.86
N ASP A 420 -19.60 -16.37 14.67
CA ASP A 420 -20.81 -17.20 14.85
C ASP A 420 -21.63 -17.29 13.56
N LEU A 421 -21.51 -16.31 12.66
CA LEU A 421 -22.12 -16.34 11.34
C LEU A 421 -21.37 -17.26 10.37
N TYR A 422 -20.05 -17.12 10.26
CA TYR A 422 -19.28 -17.77 9.19
C TYR A 422 -18.75 -19.16 9.55
N TYR A 423 -18.41 -19.43 10.81
CA TYR A 423 -17.84 -20.73 11.20
C TYR A 423 -18.81 -21.91 10.97
N PRO A 424 -20.13 -21.80 11.23
CA PRO A 424 -21.07 -22.86 10.88
C PRO A 424 -21.08 -23.22 9.39
N MET A 425 -20.89 -22.23 8.51
CA MET A 425 -20.81 -22.44 7.06
C MET A 425 -19.53 -23.22 6.68
N VAL A 426 -18.41 -22.99 7.37
CA VAL A 426 -17.18 -23.79 7.20
C VAL A 426 -17.43 -25.25 7.58
N LEU A 427 -18.13 -25.50 8.68
CA LEU A 427 -18.49 -26.86 9.11
C LEU A 427 -19.45 -27.53 8.13
N GLU A 428 -20.36 -26.78 7.53
CA GLU A 428 -21.22 -27.28 6.44
C GLU A 428 -20.41 -27.73 5.23
N ILE A 429 -19.44 -26.93 4.77
CA ILE A 429 -18.56 -27.36 3.68
C ILE A 429 -17.77 -28.62 4.05
N ALA A 430 -17.22 -28.68 5.26
CA ALA A 430 -16.50 -29.87 5.72
C ALA A 430 -17.40 -31.12 5.62
N ARG A 431 -18.65 -31.03 6.10
CA ARG A 431 -19.63 -32.13 6.02
C ARG A 431 -19.94 -32.53 4.58
N THR A 432 -20.19 -31.54 3.71
CA THR A 432 -20.52 -31.77 2.30
C THR A 432 -19.37 -32.45 1.57
N VAL A 433 -18.13 -31.99 1.78
CA VAL A 433 -16.95 -32.55 1.09
C VAL A 433 -16.58 -33.93 1.62
N THR A 434 -16.76 -34.21 2.91
CA THR A 434 -16.43 -35.52 3.50
C THR A 434 -17.60 -36.51 3.47
N GLY A 435 -18.82 -36.07 3.13
CA GLY A 435 -20.03 -36.88 3.21
C GLY A 435 -20.41 -37.30 4.63
N LYS A 436 -19.98 -36.55 5.66
CA LYS A 436 -20.22 -36.89 7.08
C LYS A 436 -21.29 -36.00 7.67
N THR A 437 -22.10 -36.55 8.57
CA THR A 437 -23.16 -35.80 9.27
C THR A 437 -22.69 -35.20 10.60
N ASN A 438 -21.76 -35.87 11.30
CA ASN A 438 -21.17 -35.38 12.55
C ASN A 438 -20.04 -34.36 12.30
N ASN A 439 -20.11 -33.22 12.99
CA ASN A 439 -19.14 -32.12 12.81
C ASN A 439 -17.71 -32.49 13.20
N ASP A 440 -17.50 -33.28 14.26
CA ASP A 440 -16.15 -33.62 14.73
C ASP A 440 -15.47 -34.57 13.76
N THR A 441 -16.18 -35.59 13.29
CA THR A 441 -15.68 -36.51 12.26
C THR A 441 -15.43 -35.79 10.94
N ALA A 442 -16.37 -34.95 10.48
CA ALA A 442 -16.21 -34.15 9.28
C ALA A 442 -14.97 -33.24 9.36
N LYS A 443 -14.81 -32.53 10.48
CA LYS A 443 -13.66 -31.67 10.75
C LYS A 443 -12.34 -32.45 10.72
N GLN A 444 -12.28 -33.62 11.35
CA GLN A 444 -11.04 -34.42 11.37
C GLN A 444 -10.65 -34.90 9.97
N GLU A 445 -11.58 -35.48 9.21
CA GLU A 445 -11.31 -35.95 7.85
C GLU A 445 -11.01 -34.79 6.89
N PHE A 446 -11.74 -33.67 7.02
CA PHE A 446 -11.49 -32.49 6.19
C PHE A 446 -10.12 -31.87 6.50
N LYS A 447 -9.67 -31.83 7.76
CA LYS A 447 -8.30 -31.41 8.09
C LYS A 447 -7.23 -32.30 7.44
N GLN A 448 -7.46 -33.61 7.38
CA GLN A 448 -6.55 -34.52 6.67
C GLN A 448 -6.51 -34.21 5.17
N LEU A 449 -7.68 -33.93 4.58
CA LEU A 449 -7.80 -33.51 3.18
C LEU A 449 -7.02 -32.21 2.90
N LEU A 450 -7.14 -31.20 3.78
CA LEU A 450 -6.44 -29.92 3.61
C LEU A 450 -4.91 -30.04 3.71
N ASN A 451 -4.42 -30.98 4.52
CA ASN A 451 -3.00 -31.24 4.70
C ASN A 451 -2.39 -32.06 3.55
N ASP A 452 -3.20 -32.59 2.65
CA ASP A 452 -2.73 -33.31 1.47
C ASP A 452 -2.24 -32.30 0.40
N SER A 453 -0.94 -32.00 0.45
CA SER A 453 -0.29 -31.09 -0.49
C SER A 453 -0.39 -31.55 -1.95
N SER A 454 -0.71 -32.82 -2.23
CA SER A 454 -0.89 -33.29 -3.60
C SER A 454 -2.18 -32.77 -4.25
N LYS A 455 -3.16 -32.31 -3.44
CA LYS A 455 -4.48 -31.90 -3.92
C LYS A 455 -4.62 -30.40 -4.13
N PHE A 456 -3.97 -29.59 -3.30
CA PHE A 456 -4.21 -28.14 -3.26
C PHE A 456 -2.94 -27.29 -3.36
N ALA A 457 -1.83 -27.84 -3.85
CA ALA A 457 -0.60 -27.09 -4.05
C ALA A 457 -0.33 -26.79 -5.53
N PHE A 458 0.36 -25.68 -5.80
CA PHE A 458 0.80 -25.32 -7.16
C PHE A 458 2.04 -26.10 -7.62
N ASN A 459 2.77 -26.71 -6.68
CA ASN A 459 3.95 -27.50 -6.99
C ASN A 459 3.61 -28.99 -7.09
N THR A 460 4.02 -29.63 -8.18
CA THR A 460 3.87 -31.07 -8.39
C THR A 460 4.90 -31.92 -7.62
N LYS A 461 5.96 -31.28 -7.11
CA LYS A 461 7.03 -31.90 -6.30
C LYS A 461 7.33 -31.03 -5.09
N PRO A 462 7.74 -31.59 -3.93
CA PRO A 462 8.20 -30.80 -2.79
C PRO A 462 9.34 -29.85 -3.19
N ILE A 463 9.28 -28.59 -2.72
CA ILE A 463 10.35 -27.63 -2.96
C ILE A 463 11.59 -28.07 -2.17
N PRO A 464 12.74 -28.29 -2.81
CA PRO A 464 13.92 -28.77 -2.12
C PRO A 464 14.55 -27.67 -1.24
N LYS A 465 15.36 -28.08 -0.27
CA LYS A 465 15.95 -27.18 0.74
C LYS A 465 16.80 -26.07 0.11
N ASN A 466 17.59 -26.38 -0.91
CA ASN A 466 18.42 -25.43 -1.66
C ASN A 466 17.61 -24.38 -2.45
N GLU A 467 16.29 -24.56 -2.60
CA GLU A 467 15.38 -23.57 -3.20
C GLU A 467 14.47 -22.89 -2.15
N SER A 468 14.64 -23.18 -0.87
CA SER A 468 13.81 -22.66 0.22
C SER A 468 14.61 -22.10 1.40
N ASP A 469 15.93 -22.27 1.41
CA ASP A 469 16.81 -21.75 2.45
C ASP A 469 17.25 -20.29 2.21
N GLU A 470 18.03 -19.75 3.14
CA GLU A 470 18.58 -18.39 3.04
C GLU A 470 19.54 -18.21 1.85
N GLY A 471 20.16 -19.30 1.37
CA GLY A 471 20.94 -19.30 0.15
C GLY A 471 20.08 -19.01 -1.08
N ALA A 472 18.90 -19.64 -1.13
CA ALA A 472 17.90 -19.41 -2.18
C ALA A 472 17.42 -17.96 -2.21
N HIS A 473 17.21 -17.32 -1.05
CA HIS A 473 16.81 -15.91 -0.99
C HIS A 473 17.78 -14.96 -1.70
N ARG A 474 19.08 -15.30 -1.73
CA ARG A 474 20.10 -14.52 -2.42
C ARG A 474 20.19 -14.88 -3.90
N LYS A 475 20.24 -16.18 -4.20
CA LYS A 475 20.46 -16.69 -5.57
C LYS A 475 19.23 -16.56 -6.47
N CYS A 476 18.03 -16.64 -5.91
CA CYS A 476 16.76 -16.62 -6.64
C CYS A 476 16.02 -15.29 -6.44
N SER A 477 16.78 -14.19 -6.46
CA SER A 477 16.30 -12.84 -6.15
C SER A 477 15.78 -12.07 -7.38
N ASP A 478 15.88 -12.65 -8.57
CA ASP A 478 15.31 -12.15 -9.82
C ASP A 478 14.89 -13.31 -10.74
N THR A 479 14.28 -12.99 -11.88
CA THR A 479 13.80 -13.99 -12.85
C THR A 479 14.90 -14.88 -13.40
N LYS A 480 16.12 -14.35 -13.59
CA LYS A 480 17.25 -15.12 -14.12
C LYS A 480 17.74 -16.11 -13.07
N GLY A 481 18.04 -15.62 -11.87
CA GLY A 481 18.47 -16.43 -10.74
C GLY A 481 17.42 -17.47 -10.32
N ALA A 482 16.14 -17.15 -10.40
CA ALA A 482 15.07 -18.10 -10.13
C ALA A 482 15.06 -19.27 -11.12
N LYS A 483 15.23 -19.01 -12.42
CA LYS A 483 15.30 -20.06 -13.45
C LYS A 483 16.55 -20.93 -13.31
N GLU A 484 17.69 -20.31 -13.00
CA GLU A 484 18.99 -20.99 -12.94
C GLU A 484 19.22 -21.75 -11.63
N HIS A 485 18.74 -21.21 -10.50
CA HIS A 485 19.05 -21.73 -9.17
C HIS A 485 17.84 -22.26 -8.40
N CYS A 486 16.61 -21.91 -8.80
CA CYS A 486 15.38 -22.39 -8.19
C CYS A 486 14.34 -22.92 -9.21
N PRO A 487 14.70 -23.89 -10.08
CA PRO A 487 13.84 -24.32 -11.17
C PRO A 487 12.51 -24.97 -10.71
N ILE A 488 12.48 -25.68 -9.57
CA ILE A 488 11.24 -26.33 -9.09
C ILE A 488 10.26 -25.27 -8.57
N ARG A 489 10.75 -24.31 -7.78
CA ARG A 489 9.97 -23.18 -7.28
C ARG A 489 9.55 -22.26 -8.42
N TRP A 490 10.40 -22.04 -9.41
CA TRP A 490 10.05 -21.28 -10.62
C TRP A 490 8.88 -21.91 -11.36
N ALA A 491 8.90 -23.22 -11.60
CA ALA A 491 7.78 -23.93 -12.21
C ALA A 491 6.48 -23.79 -11.39
N ALA A 492 6.56 -23.96 -10.06
CA ALA A 492 5.40 -23.81 -9.18
C ALA A 492 4.78 -22.39 -9.23
N VAL A 493 5.62 -21.35 -9.24
CA VAL A 493 5.16 -19.95 -9.33
C VAL A 493 4.59 -19.67 -10.72
N GLN A 494 5.09 -20.28 -11.79
CA GLN A 494 4.46 -20.18 -13.11
C GLN A 494 3.05 -20.78 -13.10
N THR A 495 2.88 -21.98 -12.55
CA THR A 495 1.55 -22.60 -12.40
C THR A 495 0.60 -21.74 -11.58
N TRP A 496 1.09 -21.14 -10.49
CA TRP A 496 0.30 -20.20 -9.70
C TRP A 496 -0.12 -18.98 -10.52
N MET A 497 0.81 -18.34 -11.23
CA MET A 497 0.48 -17.18 -12.06
C MET A 497 -0.53 -17.52 -13.17
N ASP A 498 -0.44 -18.71 -13.77
CA ASP A 498 -1.36 -19.17 -14.80
C ASP A 498 -2.76 -19.40 -14.23
N GLU A 499 -2.87 -20.02 -13.05
CA GLU A 499 -4.15 -20.18 -12.35
C GLU A 499 -4.76 -18.82 -11.98
N SER A 500 -3.97 -17.87 -11.47
CA SER A 500 -4.47 -16.53 -11.16
C SER A 500 -5.04 -15.83 -12.43
N ARG A 501 -4.38 -15.94 -13.59
CA ARG A 501 -4.91 -15.39 -14.86
C ARG A 501 -6.23 -16.05 -15.27
N LYS A 502 -6.32 -17.37 -15.11
CA LYS A 502 -7.54 -18.14 -15.38
C LYS A 502 -8.68 -17.70 -14.45
N VAL A 503 -8.42 -17.61 -13.15
CA VAL A 503 -9.43 -17.17 -12.16
C VAL A 503 -9.93 -15.76 -12.46
N MET A 504 -9.04 -14.80 -12.75
CA MET A 504 -9.46 -13.45 -13.17
C MET A 504 -10.38 -13.49 -14.40
N SER A 505 -10.09 -14.36 -15.37
CA SER A 505 -10.90 -14.53 -16.58
C SER A 505 -12.28 -15.15 -16.29
N LEU A 506 -12.38 -16.03 -15.28
CA LEU A 506 -13.64 -16.64 -14.85
C LEU A 506 -14.50 -15.69 -14.01
N LEU A 507 -13.88 -14.79 -13.24
CA LEU A 507 -14.57 -13.79 -12.43
C LEU A 507 -15.06 -12.59 -13.26
N ALA A 508 -14.38 -12.23 -14.34
CA ALA A 508 -14.73 -11.10 -15.21
C ALA A 508 -16.21 -11.09 -15.65
N PRO A 509 -16.77 -12.14 -16.29
CA PRO A 509 -18.17 -12.12 -16.73
C PRO A 509 -19.18 -12.03 -15.58
N LYS A 510 -18.81 -12.46 -14.37
CA LYS A 510 -19.67 -12.40 -13.18
C LYS A 510 -19.66 -11.00 -12.53
N THR A 511 -18.60 -10.22 -12.73
CA THR A 511 -18.38 -8.93 -12.08
C THR A 511 -18.70 -7.73 -12.97
N VAL A 512 -18.48 -7.84 -14.30
CA VAL A 512 -18.74 -6.75 -15.26
C VAL A 512 -20.15 -6.15 -15.14
N PRO A 513 -21.25 -6.92 -14.99
CA PRO A 513 -22.60 -6.36 -14.86
C PRO A 513 -22.83 -5.52 -13.60
N MET A 514 -21.93 -5.59 -12.61
CA MET A 514 -22.04 -4.90 -11.33
C MET A 514 -21.42 -3.50 -11.33
N PHE A 515 -20.80 -3.07 -12.43
CA PHE A 515 -20.14 -1.77 -12.55
C PHE A 515 -20.45 -1.06 -13.86
N HIS A 516 -20.22 0.25 -13.89
CA HIS A 516 -20.26 1.03 -15.12
C HIS A 516 -18.91 0.89 -15.84
N PHE A 517 -18.91 0.14 -16.94
CA PHE A 517 -17.68 -0.16 -17.69
C PHE A 517 -17.30 0.94 -18.70
N THR A 518 -18.31 1.59 -19.27
CA THR A 518 -18.16 2.62 -20.31
C THR A 518 -19.04 3.84 -20.03
N GLY A 519 -18.83 4.91 -20.79
CA GLY A 519 -19.63 6.13 -20.73
C GLY A 519 -19.26 7.07 -19.58
N ASP A 520 -20.11 8.07 -19.36
CA ASP A 520 -19.84 9.16 -18.42
C ASP A 520 -19.82 8.72 -16.95
N LYS A 521 -20.32 7.53 -16.64
CA LYS A 521 -20.22 6.90 -15.32
C LYS A 521 -19.15 5.80 -15.24
N ALA A 522 -18.27 5.64 -16.24
CA ALA A 522 -17.22 4.62 -16.18
C ALA A 522 -16.43 4.71 -14.87
N SER A 523 -16.39 3.60 -14.12
CA SER A 523 -15.65 3.44 -12.86
C SER A 523 -14.60 2.35 -12.93
N THR A 524 -14.65 1.50 -13.95
CA THR A 524 -13.70 0.41 -14.15
C THR A 524 -12.42 0.90 -14.81
N PRO A 525 -11.24 0.49 -14.35
CA PRO A 525 -9.99 0.84 -14.99
C PRO A 525 -9.85 0.19 -16.37
N ALA A 526 -9.27 0.93 -17.32
CA ALA A 526 -8.83 0.39 -18.61
C ALA A 526 -7.44 -0.28 -18.52
N CYS A 527 -6.67 0.04 -17.47
CA CYS A 527 -5.33 -0.50 -17.30
C CYS A 527 -5.34 -2.01 -17.02
N PRO A 528 -4.59 -2.82 -17.79
CA PRO A 528 -4.52 -4.26 -17.58
C PRO A 528 -3.78 -4.61 -16.26
N VAL A 529 -3.96 -5.87 -15.83
CA VAL A 529 -3.25 -6.44 -14.69
C VAL A 529 -2.26 -7.50 -15.16
N ASP A 530 -0.97 -7.20 -14.97
CA ASP A 530 0.13 -8.11 -15.24
C ASP A 530 0.45 -8.94 -13.99
N VAL A 531 0.25 -10.26 -14.09
CA VAL A 531 0.65 -11.20 -13.04
C VAL A 531 2.16 -11.46 -13.12
N GLN A 532 2.88 -11.16 -12.03
CA GLN A 532 4.33 -11.23 -11.98
C GLN A 532 4.83 -11.82 -10.64
N PRO A 533 6.00 -12.49 -10.62
CA PRO A 533 6.60 -12.91 -9.38
C PRO A 533 7.08 -11.71 -8.55
N ASN A 534 7.06 -11.90 -7.23
CA ASN A 534 7.72 -11.06 -6.25
C ASN A 534 8.81 -11.85 -5.54
N PHE A 535 10.06 -11.47 -5.79
CA PHE A 535 11.25 -12.12 -5.22
C PHE A 535 11.62 -11.62 -3.83
N ASN A 536 10.81 -10.77 -3.20
CA ASN A 536 11.03 -10.39 -1.81
C ASN A 536 10.71 -11.57 -0.86
N PRO A 537 11.70 -12.14 -0.15
CA PRO A 537 11.50 -13.32 0.72
C PRO A 537 10.60 -13.04 1.94
N THR A 538 10.39 -11.75 2.26
CA THR A 538 9.48 -11.32 3.35
C THR A 538 8.01 -11.30 2.92
N SER A 539 7.73 -11.31 1.62
CA SER A 539 6.36 -11.35 1.07
C SER A 539 5.76 -12.75 1.25
N LYS A 540 4.63 -12.83 1.96
CA LYS A 540 3.96 -14.12 2.26
C LYS A 540 2.61 -14.33 1.58
N ALA A 541 2.01 -13.27 1.05
CA ALA A 541 0.74 -13.31 0.33
C ALA A 541 0.86 -12.57 -1.02
N PRO A 542 -0.02 -12.87 -1.99
CA PRO A 542 -0.22 -12.03 -3.15
C PRO A 542 -0.60 -10.60 -2.76
N PHE A 543 -0.31 -9.64 -3.64
CA PHE A 543 -0.78 -8.27 -3.46
C PHE A 543 -0.87 -7.52 -4.78
N TYR A 544 -1.78 -6.56 -4.82
CA TYR A 544 -1.91 -5.61 -5.91
C TYR A 544 -0.96 -4.40 -5.80
N ARG A 545 -0.48 -3.92 -6.95
CA ARG A 545 0.24 -2.65 -7.11
C ARG A 545 -0.31 -1.89 -8.31
N SER A 546 -0.76 -0.65 -8.07
CA SER A 546 -1.29 0.20 -9.13
C SER A 546 -0.25 0.66 -10.14
N SER A 547 -0.74 1.02 -11.33
CA SER A 547 0.02 1.77 -12.32
C SER A 547 -0.10 3.28 -12.07
N ASP A 548 0.48 4.07 -12.97
CA ASP A 548 0.14 5.48 -13.07
C ASP A 548 -1.26 5.69 -13.67
N ALA A 549 -1.74 6.93 -13.60
CA ALA A 549 -3.08 7.30 -14.06
C ALA A 549 -3.23 7.28 -15.59
N ASP A 550 -2.13 7.08 -16.34
CA ASP A 550 -2.13 6.97 -17.80
C ASP A 550 -1.90 5.52 -18.26
N CYS A 551 -1.69 4.61 -17.30
CA CYS A 551 -1.33 3.21 -17.50
C CYS A 551 -0.18 3.01 -18.50
N LYS A 552 0.95 3.70 -18.30
CA LYS A 552 2.13 3.52 -19.17
C LYS A 552 2.74 2.13 -19.07
N GLU A 553 2.65 1.54 -17.88
CA GLU A 553 2.87 0.10 -17.64
C GLU A 553 1.57 -0.52 -17.13
N GLY A 554 1.36 -1.81 -17.31
CA GLY A 554 0.24 -2.51 -16.66
C GLY A 554 0.33 -2.41 -15.13
N ALA A 555 -0.83 -2.39 -14.47
CA ALA A 555 -0.88 -2.61 -13.03
C ALA A 555 -0.37 -4.03 -12.71
N LYS A 556 0.13 -4.28 -11.51
CA LYS A 556 0.85 -5.51 -11.19
C LYS A 556 0.11 -6.30 -10.12
N PHE A 557 -0.17 -7.57 -10.39
CA PHE A 557 -0.56 -8.54 -9.37
C PHE A 557 0.64 -9.42 -9.03
N LYS A 558 1.14 -9.28 -7.80
CA LYS A 558 2.44 -9.79 -7.39
C LYS A 558 2.29 -11.10 -6.62
N ILE A 559 2.80 -12.20 -7.18
CA ILE A 559 2.78 -13.53 -6.57
C ILE A 559 4.08 -13.79 -5.79
N PRO A 560 4.05 -14.09 -4.49
CA PRO A 560 5.25 -14.26 -3.67
C PRO A 560 6.04 -15.51 -4.07
N PHE A 561 7.27 -15.34 -4.53
CA PHE A 561 8.10 -16.44 -5.03
C PHE A 561 8.48 -17.43 -3.91
N PHE A 562 8.74 -16.93 -2.71
CA PHE A 562 9.22 -17.71 -1.56
C PHE A 562 8.10 -18.16 -0.60
N ALA A 563 6.83 -18.04 -1.02
CA ALA A 563 5.68 -18.49 -0.25
C ALA A 563 4.84 -19.49 -1.06
N SER A 564 3.88 -20.10 -0.40
CA SER A 564 2.91 -21.01 -1.00
C SER A 564 1.54 -20.71 -0.42
N MET A 565 0.51 -20.83 -1.25
CA MET A 565 -0.89 -20.72 -0.85
C MET A 565 -1.66 -21.91 -1.44
N PRO A 566 -2.70 -22.41 -0.76
CA PRO A 566 -3.54 -23.44 -1.33
C PRO A 566 -4.36 -22.94 -2.53
N THR A 567 -4.54 -23.78 -3.54
CA THR A 567 -5.28 -23.44 -4.78
C THR A 567 -6.74 -23.04 -4.51
N TYR A 568 -7.35 -23.58 -3.45
CA TYR A 568 -8.71 -23.27 -3.06
C TYR A 568 -8.90 -21.82 -2.57
N GLU A 569 -7.83 -21.10 -2.24
CA GLU A 569 -7.89 -19.69 -1.83
C GLU A 569 -7.85 -18.72 -3.02
N GLU A 570 -7.49 -19.17 -4.23
CA GLU A 570 -7.25 -18.31 -5.39
C GLU A 570 -8.42 -17.41 -5.75
N TRP A 571 -9.64 -17.94 -5.73
CA TRP A 571 -10.82 -17.16 -6.11
C TRP A 571 -11.04 -15.96 -5.20
N SER A 572 -10.87 -16.16 -3.89
CA SER A 572 -10.99 -15.09 -2.90
C SER A 572 -9.89 -14.04 -3.09
N VAL A 573 -8.64 -14.47 -3.23
CA VAL A 573 -7.50 -13.56 -3.34
C VAL A 573 -7.52 -12.77 -4.65
N ASN A 574 -7.91 -13.39 -5.77
CA ASN A 574 -8.07 -12.68 -7.04
C ASN A 574 -9.23 -11.67 -6.97
N ALA A 575 -10.35 -12.01 -6.32
CA ALA A 575 -11.44 -11.06 -6.08
C ALA A 575 -10.99 -9.88 -5.20
N HIS A 576 -10.15 -10.14 -4.20
CA HIS A 576 -9.62 -9.16 -3.26
C HIS A 576 -8.61 -8.19 -3.91
N ASP A 577 -7.58 -8.70 -4.59
CA ASP A 577 -6.49 -7.86 -5.12
C ASP A 577 -6.73 -7.37 -6.55
N ALA A 578 -7.44 -8.12 -7.39
CA ALA A 578 -7.71 -7.74 -8.78
C ALA A 578 -9.14 -7.19 -8.94
N MET A 579 -9.98 -7.86 -9.73
CA MET A 579 -11.36 -7.45 -10.01
C MET A 579 -12.33 -8.35 -9.22
N PRO A 580 -13.25 -7.79 -8.42
CA PRO A 580 -13.61 -6.37 -8.32
C PRO A 580 -12.95 -5.61 -7.15
N GLY A 581 -11.91 -6.15 -6.53
CA GLY A 581 -11.24 -5.56 -5.35
C GLY A 581 -10.28 -4.41 -5.68
N HIS A 582 -9.02 -4.53 -5.25
CA HIS A 582 -8.06 -3.42 -5.24
C HIS A 582 -7.73 -2.84 -6.61
N HIS A 583 -7.65 -3.65 -7.68
CA HIS A 583 -7.42 -3.11 -9.02
C HIS A 583 -8.56 -2.18 -9.42
N LEU A 584 -9.81 -2.63 -9.30
CA LEU A 584 -10.98 -1.80 -9.60
C LEU A 584 -10.99 -0.53 -8.74
N GLN A 585 -10.76 -0.66 -7.44
CA GLN A 585 -10.83 0.44 -6.50
C GLN A 585 -9.74 1.49 -6.68
N ILE A 586 -8.49 1.05 -6.71
CA ILE A 586 -7.34 1.95 -6.73
C ILE A 586 -7.15 2.49 -8.14
N GLN A 587 -7.02 1.61 -9.14
CA GLN A 587 -6.76 2.05 -10.51
C GLN A 587 -7.94 2.79 -11.12
N GLY A 588 -9.17 2.34 -10.86
CA GLY A 588 -10.38 3.07 -11.29
C GLY A 588 -10.43 4.48 -10.74
N HIS A 589 -10.06 4.68 -9.47
CA HIS A 589 -9.95 6.02 -8.89
C HIS A 589 -8.84 6.86 -9.53
N LEU A 590 -7.65 6.27 -9.75
CA LEU A 590 -6.52 6.96 -10.38
C LEU A 590 -6.84 7.45 -11.80
N GLU A 591 -7.57 6.64 -12.57
CA GLU A 591 -7.94 6.95 -13.96
C GLU A 591 -9.11 7.93 -14.06
N HIS A 592 -10.16 7.74 -13.24
CA HIS A 592 -11.45 8.39 -13.48
C HIS A 592 -11.81 9.51 -12.50
N PHE A 593 -11.35 9.46 -11.24
CA PHE A 593 -11.99 10.20 -10.14
C PHE A 593 -11.07 11.15 -9.35
N ARG A 594 -9.89 11.46 -9.87
CA ARG A 594 -8.96 12.40 -9.20
C ARG A 594 -9.49 13.84 -9.25
N ASP A 595 -9.46 14.51 -8.09
CA ASP A 595 -9.72 15.94 -7.99
C ASP A 595 -8.67 16.73 -8.78
N ASN A 596 -9.11 17.70 -9.56
CA ASN A 596 -8.27 18.55 -10.41
C ASN A 596 -8.13 19.98 -9.87
N CYS A 597 -8.73 20.29 -8.71
CA CYS A 597 -8.72 21.62 -8.15
C CYS A 597 -7.40 22.01 -7.45
N GLY A 598 -6.50 21.06 -7.18
CA GLY A 598 -5.21 21.35 -6.56
C GLY A 598 -5.32 21.96 -5.14
N GLY A 599 -4.29 22.74 -4.77
CA GLY A 599 -4.21 23.42 -3.48
C GLY A 599 -4.12 22.49 -2.28
N THR A 600 -4.45 23.03 -1.10
CA THR A 600 -4.24 22.32 0.18
C THR A 600 -5.17 21.12 0.38
N ILE A 601 -6.34 21.11 -0.26
CA ILE A 601 -7.20 19.92 -0.28
C ILE A 601 -6.50 18.78 -1.02
N ALA A 602 -5.91 19.04 -2.20
CA ALA A 602 -5.18 18.03 -2.95
C ALA A 602 -3.89 17.58 -2.23
N TRP A 603 -3.22 18.49 -1.52
CA TRP A 603 -2.09 18.16 -0.65
C TRP A 603 -2.50 17.14 0.43
N LEU A 604 -3.58 17.40 1.18
CA LEU A 604 -4.02 16.50 2.24
C LEU A 604 -4.55 15.17 1.70
N ASP A 605 -5.28 15.19 0.58
CA ASP A 605 -5.76 13.98 -0.08
C ASP A 605 -4.59 13.10 -0.58
N GLY A 606 -3.50 13.72 -1.06
CA GLY A 606 -2.28 13.03 -1.45
C GLY A 606 -1.47 12.43 -0.30
N LEU A 607 -1.62 12.94 0.92
CA LEU A 607 -0.92 12.46 2.12
C LEU A 607 -1.72 11.41 2.90
N THR A 608 -3.04 11.41 2.83
CA THR A 608 -3.89 10.53 3.65
C THR A 608 -4.30 9.25 2.94
N SER A 609 -4.39 8.15 3.69
CA SER A 609 -4.91 6.87 3.20
C SER A 609 -5.57 6.09 4.32
N TYR A 610 -6.73 5.49 4.05
CA TYR A 610 -7.60 4.87 5.05
C TYR A 610 -7.70 3.37 4.81
N THR A 611 -7.06 2.58 5.68
CA THR A 611 -7.04 1.11 5.58
C THR A 611 -8.45 0.53 5.64
N GLY A 612 -9.32 1.06 6.52
CA GLY A 612 -10.72 0.64 6.61
C GLY A 612 -11.47 0.73 5.29
N PHE A 613 -11.31 1.82 4.53
CA PHE A 613 -11.93 1.93 3.19
C PHE A 613 -11.34 0.92 2.20
N LYS A 614 -10.00 0.87 2.10
CA LYS A 614 -9.32 0.05 1.08
C LYS A 614 -9.56 -1.44 1.29
N GLU A 615 -9.25 -1.93 2.49
CA GLU A 615 -9.42 -3.34 2.82
C GLU A 615 -10.90 -3.67 2.97
N GLY A 616 -11.73 -2.75 3.46
CA GLY A 616 -13.19 -2.92 3.51
C GLY A 616 -13.82 -3.13 2.14
N TRP A 617 -13.38 -2.38 1.12
CA TRP A 617 -13.83 -2.60 -0.25
C TRP A 617 -13.43 -3.97 -0.78
N ALA A 618 -12.17 -4.37 -0.57
CA ALA A 618 -11.68 -5.67 -1.03
C ALA A 618 -12.40 -6.83 -0.33
N MET A 619 -12.71 -6.68 0.96
CA MET A 619 -13.54 -7.63 1.69
C MET A 619 -14.99 -7.65 1.19
N TYR A 620 -15.57 -6.49 0.86
CA TYR A 620 -16.90 -6.39 0.24
C TYR A 620 -16.94 -7.07 -1.15
N ALA A 621 -15.83 -7.00 -1.89
CA ALA A 621 -15.64 -7.71 -3.14
C ALA A 621 -15.64 -9.24 -2.95
N GLU A 622 -14.89 -9.77 -1.98
CA GLU A 622 -14.92 -11.21 -1.66
C GLU A 622 -16.31 -11.66 -1.23
N TYR A 623 -16.90 -10.94 -0.27
CA TYR A 623 -18.24 -11.18 0.24
C TYR A 623 -18.91 -9.85 0.64
N PRO A 624 -20.11 -9.53 0.17
CA PRO A 624 -21.03 -10.39 -0.56
C PRO A 624 -20.87 -10.44 -2.07
N LEU A 625 -20.07 -9.58 -2.73
CA LEU A 625 -20.16 -9.46 -4.19
C LEU A 625 -19.90 -10.79 -4.91
N ILE A 626 -18.75 -11.42 -4.69
CA ILE A 626 -18.49 -12.73 -5.29
C ILE A 626 -19.29 -13.82 -4.57
N GLY A 627 -19.17 -13.90 -3.25
CA GLY A 627 -19.69 -15.05 -2.51
C GLY A 627 -21.20 -15.16 -2.33
N ARG A 628 -21.97 -14.09 -2.56
CA ARG A 628 -23.44 -14.05 -2.40
C ARG A 628 -24.15 -13.55 -3.65
N ASP A 629 -23.63 -12.51 -4.31
CA ASP A 629 -24.33 -11.86 -5.41
C ASP A 629 -24.00 -12.48 -6.78
N THR A 630 -23.16 -13.52 -6.81
CA THR A 630 -22.89 -14.33 -8.00
C THR A 630 -23.03 -15.82 -7.69
N ASN A 631 -23.10 -16.64 -8.75
CA ASN A 631 -22.95 -18.08 -8.69
C ASN A 631 -21.47 -18.53 -8.82
N ALA A 632 -20.52 -17.78 -8.24
CA ALA A 632 -19.10 -18.13 -8.32
C ALA A 632 -18.76 -19.45 -7.63
N TYR A 633 -19.53 -19.83 -6.61
CA TYR A 633 -19.20 -20.94 -5.71
C TYR A 633 -20.25 -22.06 -5.64
N ASP A 634 -21.29 -22.02 -6.47
CA ASP A 634 -22.43 -22.94 -6.38
C ASP A 634 -22.00 -24.42 -6.51
N ASP A 635 -21.08 -24.69 -7.44
CA ASP A 635 -20.55 -26.04 -7.71
C ASP A 635 -19.10 -26.22 -7.25
N GLU A 636 -18.54 -25.26 -6.50
CA GLU A 636 -17.12 -25.17 -6.16
C GLU A 636 -16.91 -25.10 -4.63
N PRO A 637 -17.21 -26.18 -3.88
CA PRO A 637 -17.23 -26.16 -2.42
C PRO A 637 -15.85 -25.85 -1.81
N MET A 638 -14.76 -26.27 -2.45
CA MET A 638 -13.41 -25.97 -1.94
C MET A 638 -13.06 -24.48 -2.08
N GLN A 639 -13.45 -23.84 -3.16
CA GLN A 639 -13.22 -22.43 -3.44
C GLN A 639 -14.09 -21.57 -2.53
N LYS A 640 -15.32 -22.02 -2.27
CA LYS A 640 -16.19 -21.47 -1.22
C LYS A 640 -15.53 -21.57 0.16
N TYR A 641 -14.93 -22.71 0.47
CA TYR A 641 -14.15 -22.87 1.70
C TYR A 641 -12.98 -21.91 1.77
N GLY A 642 -12.23 -21.69 0.69
CA GLY A 642 -11.14 -20.71 0.65
C GLY A 642 -11.62 -19.30 1.03
N MET A 643 -12.75 -18.86 0.49
CA MET A 643 -13.37 -17.58 0.88
C MET A 643 -13.84 -17.58 2.34
N LEU A 644 -14.54 -18.64 2.78
CA LEU A 644 -15.05 -18.73 4.16
C LEU A 644 -13.92 -18.81 5.19
N LYS A 645 -12.80 -19.46 4.86
CA LYS A 645 -11.59 -19.50 5.68
C LYS A 645 -11.10 -18.09 5.96
N TRP A 646 -11.05 -17.21 4.95
CA TRP A 646 -10.67 -15.80 5.12
C TRP A 646 -11.72 -15.01 5.92
N MET A 647 -13.01 -15.25 5.70
CA MET A 647 -14.06 -14.61 6.52
C MET A 647 -13.95 -14.98 8.01
N VAL A 648 -13.69 -16.25 8.32
CA VAL A 648 -13.43 -16.71 9.70
C VAL A 648 -12.11 -16.13 10.23
N TRP A 649 -11.04 -16.15 9.44
CA TRP A 649 -9.74 -15.60 9.83
C TRP A 649 -9.83 -14.14 10.23
N ILE A 650 -10.53 -13.33 9.44
CA ILE A 650 -10.64 -11.90 9.68
C ILE A 650 -11.67 -11.62 10.79
N SER A 651 -12.69 -12.45 10.97
CA SER A 651 -13.54 -12.39 12.18
C SER A 651 -12.71 -12.64 13.45
N ILE A 652 -11.78 -13.60 13.41
CA ILE A 652 -10.82 -13.85 14.50
C ILE A 652 -9.92 -12.63 14.71
N ARG A 653 -9.47 -11.92 13.67
CA ARG A 653 -8.68 -10.68 13.81
C ARG A 653 -9.36 -9.64 14.70
N LEU A 654 -10.68 -9.48 14.59
CA LEU A 654 -11.46 -8.55 15.43
C LEU A 654 -11.50 -8.98 16.90
N ILE A 655 -11.28 -10.26 17.20
CA ILE A 655 -11.23 -10.79 18.57
C ILE A 655 -9.80 -10.69 19.13
N VAL A 656 -8.82 -11.15 18.36
CA VAL A 656 -7.44 -11.31 18.85
C VAL A 656 -6.65 -10.02 18.89
N ASP A 657 -6.91 -9.06 17.99
CA ASP A 657 -6.18 -7.78 17.98
C ASP A 657 -6.51 -6.92 19.22
N PRO A 658 -7.80 -6.66 19.57
CA PRO A 658 -8.15 -6.11 20.88
C PRO A 658 -7.75 -7.05 22.03
N GLY A 659 -7.82 -8.36 21.80
CA GLY A 659 -7.35 -9.38 22.75
C GLY A 659 -5.94 -9.08 23.25
N LEU A 660 -4.98 -8.97 22.33
CA LEU A 660 -3.57 -8.71 22.62
C LEU A 660 -3.35 -7.30 23.18
N ASN A 661 -4.04 -6.30 22.62
CA ASN A 661 -3.68 -4.90 22.81
C ASN A 661 -4.52 -4.14 23.83
N TYR A 662 -5.67 -4.69 24.24
CA TYR A 662 -6.53 -4.15 25.29
C TYR A 662 -6.80 -5.12 26.44
N PHE A 663 -7.11 -6.40 26.14
CA PHE A 663 -7.57 -7.38 27.13
C PHE A 663 -6.48 -8.26 27.75
N GLY A 664 -5.24 -8.20 27.26
CA GLY A 664 -4.11 -8.97 27.81
C GLY A 664 -4.08 -10.45 27.39
N MET A 665 -4.70 -10.79 26.25
CA MET A 665 -4.59 -12.11 25.63
C MET A 665 -3.13 -12.42 25.32
N LYS A 666 -2.73 -13.68 25.52
CA LYS A 666 -1.39 -14.15 25.19
C LYS A 666 -1.31 -14.63 23.76
N ARG A 667 -0.12 -14.51 23.17
CA ARG A 667 0.18 -14.95 21.80
C ARG A 667 -0.20 -16.41 21.52
N ASN A 668 -0.03 -17.32 22.48
CA ASN A 668 -0.40 -18.73 22.30
C ASN A 668 -1.92 -18.94 22.22
N GLU A 669 -2.72 -18.07 22.84
CA GLU A 669 -4.18 -18.09 22.71
C GLU A 669 -4.58 -17.66 21.30
N VAL A 670 -3.94 -16.63 20.75
CA VAL A 670 -4.10 -16.19 19.35
C VAL A 670 -3.81 -17.33 18.37
N LEU A 671 -2.68 -18.02 18.55
CA LEU A 671 -2.34 -19.19 17.74
C LEU A 671 -3.36 -20.33 17.92
N GLY A 672 -3.92 -20.47 19.12
CA GLY A 672 -5.00 -21.40 19.42
C GLY A 672 -6.26 -21.13 18.59
N TYR A 673 -6.65 -19.86 18.40
CA TYR A 673 -7.78 -19.50 17.54
C TYR A 673 -7.58 -19.99 16.10
N PHE A 674 -6.43 -19.69 15.48
CA PHE A 674 -6.15 -20.14 14.11
C PHE A 674 -6.10 -21.67 14.00
N LYS A 675 -5.41 -22.33 14.94
CA LYS A 675 -5.36 -23.79 14.99
C LYS A 675 -6.74 -24.44 15.08
N ASN A 676 -7.62 -23.89 15.92
CA ASN A 676 -8.89 -24.53 16.24
C ASN A 676 -9.99 -24.27 15.19
N TYR A 677 -9.95 -23.10 14.55
CA TYR A 677 -11.06 -22.60 13.74
C TYR A 677 -10.73 -22.39 12.27
N THR A 678 -9.48 -22.06 11.92
CA THR A 678 -9.03 -22.01 10.51
C THR A 678 -8.16 -23.20 10.13
N TRP A 679 -7.89 -24.08 11.11
CA TRP A 679 -7.06 -25.29 10.99
C TRP A 679 -5.66 -25.00 10.44
N ASP A 680 -5.15 -23.81 10.74
CA ASP A 680 -3.88 -23.31 10.22
C ASP A 680 -2.85 -23.24 11.36
N GLU A 681 -1.84 -24.10 11.27
CA GLU A 681 -0.69 -24.14 12.18
C GLU A 681 0.60 -23.70 11.46
N SER A 682 0.47 -23.04 10.31
CA SER A 682 1.59 -22.67 9.46
C SER A 682 2.36 -21.46 10.00
N SER A 683 3.50 -21.20 9.35
CA SER A 683 4.26 -19.96 9.60
C SER A 683 3.45 -18.68 9.30
N MET A 684 2.34 -18.75 8.55
CA MET A 684 1.46 -17.60 8.32
C MET A 684 0.80 -17.15 9.63
N ALA A 685 0.16 -18.07 10.38
CA ALA A 685 -0.48 -17.75 11.66
C ALA A 685 0.53 -17.15 12.66
N MET A 686 1.75 -17.69 12.69
CA MET A 686 2.83 -17.16 13.52
C MET A 686 3.24 -15.74 13.12
N ASN A 687 3.39 -15.46 11.82
CA ASN A 687 3.74 -14.14 11.32
C ASN A 687 2.62 -13.11 11.56
N GLU A 688 1.36 -13.53 11.43
CA GLU A 688 0.20 -12.68 11.68
C GLU A 688 0.06 -12.34 13.17
N ALA A 689 0.36 -13.26 14.08
CA ALA A 689 0.43 -12.92 15.50
C ALA A 689 1.51 -11.84 15.80
N ILE A 690 2.70 -11.91 15.15
CA ILE A 690 3.74 -10.85 15.29
C ILE A 690 3.24 -9.52 14.69
N ARG A 691 2.47 -9.58 13.61
CA ARG A 691 1.88 -8.39 12.99
C ARG A 691 0.90 -7.71 13.94
N TYR A 692 -0.01 -8.45 14.58
CA TYR A 692 -1.00 -7.87 15.51
C TYR A 692 -0.34 -7.27 16.76
N GLU A 693 0.81 -7.83 17.18
CA GLU A 693 1.71 -7.26 18.20
C GLU A 693 2.40 -5.95 17.74
N SER A 694 2.78 -5.89 16.46
CA SER A 694 3.58 -4.80 15.90
C SER A 694 2.74 -3.63 15.39
N ILE A 695 1.50 -3.89 14.96
CA ILE A 695 0.56 -2.95 14.34
C ILE A 695 -0.81 -3.07 14.99
N PRO A 696 -0.93 -2.66 16.25
CA PRO A 696 -2.17 -2.85 16.96
C PRO A 696 -3.28 -1.99 16.32
N GLY A 697 -4.43 -2.61 16.07
CA GLY A 697 -5.63 -1.97 15.52
C GLY A 697 -5.80 -2.20 14.03
N GLN A 698 -4.72 -2.40 13.26
CA GLN A 698 -4.80 -2.53 11.80
C GLN A 698 -5.63 -3.73 11.36
N ALA A 699 -5.51 -4.85 12.07
CA ALA A 699 -6.18 -6.10 11.71
C ALA A 699 -7.72 -6.00 11.82
N THR A 700 -8.23 -5.00 12.56
CA THR A 700 -9.67 -4.75 12.74
C THR A 700 -10.32 -4.05 11.54
N SER A 701 -9.53 -3.33 10.74
CA SER A 701 -10.02 -2.44 9.68
C SER A 701 -10.82 -3.14 8.58
N TYR A 702 -10.46 -4.38 8.26
CA TYR A 702 -11.03 -5.19 7.17
C TYR A 702 -12.54 -5.37 7.27
N MET A 703 -13.04 -6.03 8.33
CA MET A 703 -14.47 -6.31 8.48
C MET A 703 -15.27 -5.07 8.90
N ILE A 704 -14.65 -4.12 9.62
CA ILE A 704 -15.32 -2.86 9.95
C ILE A 704 -15.61 -2.07 8.68
N GLY A 705 -14.62 -1.96 7.79
CA GLY A 705 -14.80 -1.34 6.48
C GLY A 705 -15.85 -2.05 5.62
N GLN A 706 -15.77 -3.38 5.52
CA GLN A 706 -16.77 -4.18 4.80
C GLN A 706 -18.17 -3.95 5.35
N GLY A 707 -18.33 -4.02 6.68
CA GLY A 707 -19.60 -3.84 7.38
C GLY A 707 -20.21 -2.46 7.11
N MET A 708 -19.41 -1.40 7.14
CA MET A 708 -19.90 -0.04 6.87
C MET A 708 -20.32 0.16 5.40
N ILE A 709 -19.58 -0.40 4.43
CA ILE A 709 -19.98 -0.37 3.02
C ILE A 709 -21.29 -1.16 2.81
N LEU A 710 -21.40 -2.33 3.46
CA LEU A 710 -22.61 -3.14 3.39
C LEU A 710 -23.81 -2.44 4.05
N GLU A 711 -23.62 -1.79 5.19
CA GLU A 711 -24.67 -0.99 5.84
C GLU A 711 -25.13 0.16 4.93
N ALA A 712 -24.19 0.86 4.29
CA ALA A 712 -24.51 1.92 3.35
C ALA A 712 -25.29 1.40 2.12
N ARG A 713 -24.93 0.20 1.64
CA ARG A 713 -25.66 -0.48 0.56
C ARG A 713 -27.09 -0.81 0.97
N GLU A 714 -27.27 -1.45 2.14
CA GLU A 714 -28.60 -1.84 2.61
C GLU A 714 -29.48 -0.62 2.92
N TYR A 715 -28.89 0.47 3.45
CA TYR A 715 -29.57 1.76 3.58
C TYR A 715 -30.05 2.28 2.21
N ALA A 716 -29.16 2.39 1.22
CA ALA A 716 -29.51 2.89 -0.10
C ALA A 716 -30.59 2.02 -0.78
N LYS A 717 -30.48 0.69 -0.65
CA LYS A 717 -31.46 -0.26 -1.18
C LYS A 717 -32.82 -0.08 -0.53
N LYS A 718 -32.87 0.06 0.79
CA LYS A 718 -34.11 0.29 1.55
C LYS A 718 -34.77 1.61 1.16
N GLU A 719 -33.98 2.68 1.06
CA GLU A 719 -34.52 4.03 0.84
C GLU A 719 -34.91 4.32 -0.61
N LEU A 720 -34.26 3.67 -1.58
CA LEU A 720 -34.54 3.88 -3.00
C LEU A 720 -35.52 2.86 -3.59
N GLY A 721 -35.69 1.68 -2.95
CA GLY A 721 -36.57 0.63 -3.46
C GLY A 721 -36.24 0.27 -4.91
N ASP A 722 -37.23 0.34 -5.79
CA ASP A 722 -37.07 0.05 -7.23
C ASP A 722 -36.11 1.01 -7.97
N LYS A 723 -35.80 2.16 -7.38
CA LYS A 723 -34.82 3.12 -7.93
C LYS A 723 -33.37 2.75 -7.58
N PHE A 724 -33.14 1.73 -6.74
CA PHE A 724 -31.80 1.30 -6.40
C PHE A 724 -31.13 0.58 -7.58
N ASP A 725 -30.02 1.12 -8.08
CA ASP A 725 -29.12 0.45 -9.02
C ASP A 725 -27.76 0.19 -8.33
N LEU A 726 -27.30 -1.07 -8.38
CA LEU A 726 -26.06 -1.50 -7.74
C LEU A 726 -24.82 -0.86 -8.38
N ARG A 727 -24.82 -0.62 -9.69
CA ARG A 727 -23.70 0.01 -10.41
C ARG A 727 -23.59 1.47 -10.00
N ASP A 728 -24.72 2.16 -9.86
CA ASP A 728 -24.76 3.53 -9.35
C ASP A 728 -24.28 3.61 -7.90
N PHE A 729 -24.68 2.68 -7.03
CA PHE A 729 -24.13 2.60 -5.68
C PHE A 729 -22.60 2.41 -5.69
N HIS A 730 -22.09 1.44 -6.46
CA HIS A 730 -20.64 1.22 -6.57
C HIS A 730 -19.90 2.43 -7.14
N TYR A 731 -20.48 3.11 -8.13
CA TYR A 731 -19.93 4.34 -8.69
C TYR A 731 -19.77 5.42 -7.61
N GLN A 732 -20.78 5.62 -6.77
CA GLN A 732 -20.73 6.59 -5.69
C GLN A 732 -19.62 6.25 -4.68
N ILE A 733 -19.53 4.99 -4.23
CA ILE A 733 -18.47 4.55 -3.31
C ILE A 733 -17.07 4.73 -3.93
N LEU A 734 -16.86 4.23 -5.15
CA LEU A 734 -15.55 4.24 -5.83
C LEU A 734 -15.07 5.65 -6.19
N SER A 735 -16.00 6.56 -6.51
CA SER A 735 -15.68 7.94 -6.88
C SER A 735 -15.05 8.74 -5.73
N GLN A 736 -15.30 8.35 -4.47
CA GLN A 736 -14.74 9.06 -3.32
C GLN A 736 -13.24 8.80 -3.13
N GLY A 737 -12.72 7.69 -3.66
CA GLY A 737 -11.38 7.22 -3.36
C GLY A 737 -11.20 6.90 -1.87
N SER A 738 -9.95 6.72 -1.44
CA SER A 738 -9.66 6.44 -0.03
C SER A 738 -10.15 7.57 0.86
N SER A 739 -11.14 7.28 1.73
CA SER A 739 -11.81 8.27 2.58
C SER A 739 -12.10 7.69 3.97
N PRO A 740 -12.24 8.52 5.02
CA PRO A 740 -12.75 8.07 6.31
C PRO A 740 -14.13 7.39 6.15
N LEU A 741 -14.36 6.26 6.82
CA LEU A 741 -15.60 5.50 6.65
C LEU A 741 -16.84 6.26 7.16
N GLY A 742 -16.70 7.09 8.20
CA GLY A 742 -17.81 7.93 8.69
C GLY A 742 -18.36 8.88 7.61
N TYR A 743 -17.46 9.50 6.82
CA TYR A 743 -17.84 10.35 5.69
C TYR A 743 -18.56 9.56 4.57
N LEU A 744 -18.19 8.30 4.36
CA LEU A 744 -18.74 7.49 3.27
C LEU A 744 -20.25 7.26 3.44
N MET A 745 -20.71 7.00 4.66
CA MET A 745 -22.14 6.85 4.94
C MET A 745 -22.92 8.14 4.69
N ASP A 746 -22.36 9.30 5.10
CA ASP A 746 -22.99 10.60 4.85
C ASP A 746 -23.08 10.92 3.36
N HIS A 747 -22.03 10.59 2.60
CA HIS A 747 -22.06 10.70 1.15
C HIS A 747 -23.16 9.83 0.51
N VAL A 748 -23.35 8.59 0.98
CA VAL A 748 -24.42 7.72 0.47
C VAL A 748 -25.81 8.25 0.82
N LYS A 749 -25.99 8.83 2.01
CA LYS A 749 -27.25 9.51 2.38
C LYS A 749 -27.55 10.69 1.46
N ASP A 750 -26.54 11.48 1.13
CA ASP A 750 -26.66 12.59 0.18
C ASP A 750 -27.01 12.09 -1.24
N TYR A 751 -26.34 11.04 -1.71
CA TYR A 751 -26.68 10.39 -2.97
C TYR A 751 -28.15 9.93 -3.00
N VAL A 752 -28.61 9.23 -1.96
CA VAL A 752 -30.00 8.79 -1.85
C VAL A 752 -30.96 9.98 -1.88
N ALA A 753 -30.64 11.07 -1.19
CA ALA A 753 -31.44 12.29 -1.21
C ALA A 753 -31.51 12.90 -2.63
N CYS A 754 -30.39 12.94 -3.36
CA CYS A 754 -30.33 13.45 -4.74
C CYS A 754 -31.09 12.58 -5.75
N VAL A 755 -31.13 11.26 -5.55
CA VAL A 755 -31.96 10.38 -6.39
C VAL A 755 -33.44 10.59 -6.12
N LYS A 756 -33.83 10.91 -4.87
CA LYS A 756 -35.21 11.23 -4.50
C LYS A 756 -35.64 12.61 -5.01
N ASP A 757 -34.73 13.59 -4.95
CA ASP A 757 -34.95 14.96 -5.41
C ASP A 757 -33.67 15.54 -6.06
N GLN A 758 -33.66 15.57 -7.39
CA GLN A 758 -32.51 16.07 -8.16
C GLN A 758 -32.41 17.61 -8.16
N ALA A 759 -33.45 18.32 -7.73
CA ALA A 759 -33.45 19.78 -7.70
C ALA A 759 -32.71 20.36 -6.48
N LYS A 760 -32.36 19.50 -5.51
CA LYS A 760 -31.58 19.89 -4.35
C LYS A 760 -30.18 20.37 -4.75
N GLU A 761 -29.75 21.47 -4.14
CA GLU A 761 -28.45 22.08 -4.41
C GLU A 761 -27.29 21.09 -4.18
N GLY A 762 -26.31 21.08 -5.08
CA GLY A 762 -25.14 20.21 -5.04
C GLY A 762 -25.35 18.79 -5.59
N CYS A 763 -26.59 18.44 -5.98
CA CYS A 763 -26.87 17.13 -6.57
C CYS A 763 -26.27 16.94 -7.96
N ASP A 764 -26.00 18.01 -8.70
CA ASP A 764 -25.27 17.95 -9.97
C ASP A 764 -23.86 17.36 -9.79
N VAL A 765 -23.15 17.75 -8.72
CA VAL A 765 -21.80 17.27 -8.39
C VAL A 765 -21.84 15.87 -7.79
N ILE A 766 -22.82 15.56 -6.93
CA ILE A 766 -22.94 14.22 -6.32
C ILE A 766 -23.29 13.17 -7.39
N MET A 767 -24.22 13.49 -8.29
CA MET A 767 -24.62 12.57 -9.35
C MET A 767 -23.56 12.45 -10.45
N ASN A 768 -22.73 13.49 -10.63
CA ASN A 768 -21.65 13.55 -11.62
C ASN A 768 -20.34 14.07 -11.00
N PRO A 769 -19.67 13.25 -10.17
CA PRO A 769 -18.44 13.64 -9.49
C PRO A 769 -17.37 14.09 -10.51
N PRO A 770 -16.50 15.06 -10.13
CA PRO A 770 -15.47 15.58 -11.03
C PRO A 770 -14.60 14.43 -11.56
N LYS A 771 -14.44 14.38 -12.87
CA LYS A 771 -13.53 13.44 -13.53
C LYS A 771 -12.19 14.09 -13.86
N LYS A 772 -11.16 13.25 -14.05
CA LYS A 772 -9.89 13.67 -14.67
C LYS A 772 -10.20 14.29 -16.03
N THR A 773 -10.06 15.60 -16.18
CA THR A 773 -9.96 16.23 -17.52
C THR A 773 -8.54 16.05 -17.99
N GLU A 774 -8.33 15.65 -19.25
CA GLU A 774 -7.02 15.43 -19.87
C GLU A 774 -6.00 16.49 -19.41
N ALA A 775 -5.13 16.10 -18.47
CA ALA A 775 -4.00 16.93 -18.10
C ALA A 775 -3.02 16.89 -19.27
N LYS A 776 -2.58 18.07 -19.73
CA LYS A 776 -1.56 18.15 -20.78
C LYS A 776 -0.32 17.37 -20.35
N LYS A 777 0.15 16.51 -21.26
CA LYS A 777 1.41 15.77 -21.15
C LYS A 777 2.56 16.75 -20.95
N GLU A 778 3.03 16.90 -19.73
CA GLU A 778 4.40 17.35 -19.52
C GLU A 778 5.30 16.11 -19.63
N ALA A 779 6.11 16.09 -20.69
CA ALA A 779 7.20 15.15 -20.81
C ALA A 779 8.19 15.45 -19.67
N LYS A 780 8.13 14.69 -18.57
CA LYS A 780 9.16 14.74 -17.55
C LYS A 780 10.47 14.27 -18.20
N ALA A 781 11.43 15.18 -18.32
CA ALA A 781 12.79 14.85 -18.72
C ALA A 781 13.30 13.71 -17.84
N GLN A 782 14.07 12.79 -18.42
CA GLN A 782 14.65 11.68 -17.69
C GLN A 782 15.73 12.24 -16.75
N VAL A 783 15.37 12.48 -15.50
CA VAL A 783 16.30 12.99 -14.47
C VAL A 783 17.19 11.83 -14.03
N ARG A 784 18.53 12.02 -14.09
CA ARG A 784 19.54 11.02 -13.69
C ARG A 784 19.28 10.43 -12.30
N TRP A 785 18.85 11.27 -11.37
CA TRP A 785 18.50 10.90 -10.00
C TRP A 785 17.03 11.26 -9.70
N PRO A 786 16.07 10.36 -9.96
CA PRO A 786 14.67 10.60 -9.64
C PRO A 786 14.44 10.54 -8.13
N LYS A 787 13.49 11.35 -7.63
CA LYS A 787 13.12 11.37 -6.21
C LYS A 787 12.84 9.96 -5.68
N MET A 788 13.43 9.61 -4.54
CA MET A 788 13.15 8.35 -3.87
C MET A 788 11.79 8.46 -3.18
N ILE A 789 10.82 7.74 -3.71
CA ILE A 789 9.46 7.72 -3.15
C ILE A 789 9.52 7.03 -1.79
N LYS A 790 9.19 7.77 -0.71
CA LYS A 790 8.93 7.17 0.61
C LYS A 790 7.81 6.15 0.40
N PRO A 791 8.01 4.86 0.73
CA PRO A 791 6.91 3.91 0.68
C PRO A 791 5.77 4.52 1.48
N ALA A 792 4.61 4.73 0.86
CA ALA A 792 3.44 5.15 1.62
C ALA A 792 3.28 4.17 2.78
N ILE A 793 3.01 4.69 3.98
CA ILE A 793 2.87 3.88 5.19
C ILE A 793 1.57 3.08 5.06
N TYR A 794 1.62 2.05 4.22
CA TYR A 794 0.61 1.04 4.13
C TYR A 794 0.89 0.10 5.28
N TYR A 795 0.11 0.28 6.33
CA TYR A 795 -0.08 -0.70 7.36
C TYR A 795 -0.79 -1.92 6.73
N ARG A 796 -0.08 -2.70 5.90
CA ARG A 796 -0.59 -3.88 5.18
C ARG A 796 0.20 -5.13 5.53
#